data_AF-A0A671XT79-F1
#
_entry.id   AF-A0A671XT79-F1
#
_cell.length_a   1.000
_cell.length_b   1.000
_cell.length_c   1.000
_cell.angle_alpha   90.00
_cell.angle_beta   90.00
_cell.angle_gamma   90.00
#
_symmetry.space_group_name_H-M   'P 1'
#
loop_
_entity.id
_entity.type
_entity.pdbx_description
1 polymer ?
#
loop_
_entity_poly.entity_id
_entity_poly.type
_entity_poly.pdbx_seq_one_letter_code
_entity_poly.pdbx_strand_id
1 'polypeptide(L)'
;MEYLKFCFVFSCWLKFANSVSSTETPQAPAPIPKEKLLVLTVATEETDGFHRFMKSASYFNYTVKVLGMGEAWKGGDVGRSIGGGQKVRLLKEAMEALADQEDLVVLSVDSYDLIFAGGPEEILRKFQQANHKVLFAAEGLIWPDKRLADKYPSIRSGKRYLNSGGIIGYAPYINRVVSQWNLHDNDDDQLFYTKIYLDPLQRVSIPETLNMTLDHKCQIFQNLNGAVDEVLLKFGTGRVRVRNTVYDSLPVVVHGNGNTKMYLNYLANYVPNAWTYENGCSLCDDDIVDLSQLKVSEYPNVLVGVFIEQPTPFLPEFFQRLLTLDYPKDKLNLFIHNNEVYHEKHIQKFWEENRNVFGSFKVVGPEENLSQGEARNMGMDLCRKDATCGYYFSMDSDVMLTNRQTLKLLIEQNRKIIGPLVTRHSKLWSNFWGALSLDGYYARSEDYVDIVQRKRVGVWNIPYMAHVYLVKGSVLRNELKERNYFVLEKLDPDMAFCRNSREMGVFMYITNRHDFGRLISTANYNISHYNNDLWQIFENPVDWKEKYIHPNYTRIFTENHMEEPCPDVFWFPVFSEKACDEIVGEMEHYGSWSGGRHEDKRISGGYETVPTDDIHMKQIGFDKEWLHFIREFISPVTLKVFSGYYTKGYAVMNFVVKYTPERQAYLRPHHDSSTFTINIALNNKDRDFEGGGCRFHRYNCSISSPRKGWSFMHPGRLTHLHEGLPTTNGTRYIAVSFIDP
;
A
#
# COMPACT_ATOMS: atom_id res chain seq x y z
N MET A 1 27.53 -97.33 -9.91
CA MET A 1 27.88 -95.97 -9.45
C MET A 1 26.62 -95.13 -9.57
N GLU A 2 26.22 -94.51 -8.46
CA GLU A 2 25.06 -93.62 -8.24
C GLU A 2 23.67 -94.31 -8.36
N TYR A 3 22.92 -94.76 -7.35
CA TYR A 3 22.81 -94.56 -5.90
C TYR A 3 22.85 -93.11 -5.40
N LEU A 4 21.75 -92.70 -4.74
CA LEU A 4 21.62 -91.51 -3.90
C LEU A 4 21.84 -90.16 -4.62
N LYS A 5 20.79 -89.63 -5.28
CA LYS A 5 20.58 -88.16 -5.30
C LYS A 5 19.23 -87.65 -5.81
N PHE A 6 18.27 -88.51 -6.18
CA PHE A 6 17.02 -88.00 -6.79
C PHE A 6 15.73 -88.18 -5.96
N CYS A 7 15.77 -88.82 -4.79
CA CYS A 7 14.56 -89.03 -3.95
C CYS A 7 14.47 -88.15 -2.70
N PHE A 8 15.37 -87.18 -2.49
CA PHE A 8 15.33 -86.28 -1.32
C PHE A 8 14.83 -84.86 -1.59
N VAL A 9 14.55 -84.49 -2.84
CA VAL A 9 14.11 -83.11 -3.17
C VAL A 9 12.59 -82.97 -3.32
N PHE A 10 11.86 -84.07 -3.55
CA PHE A 10 10.40 -84.01 -3.76
C PHE A 10 9.54 -84.18 -2.49
N SER A 11 10.13 -84.55 -1.35
CA SER A 11 9.41 -84.70 -0.07
C SER A 11 9.45 -83.45 0.82
N CYS A 12 10.28 -82.44 0.53
CA CYS A 12 10.27 -81.17 1.26
C CYS A 12 9.27 -80.15 0.71
N TRP A 13 8.78 -80.33 -0.52
CA TRP A 13 7.85 -79.39 -1.15
C TRP A 13 6.38 -79.62 -0.80
N LEU A 14 6.01 -80.81 -0.28
CA LEU A 14 4.64 -81.11 0.13
C LEU A 14 4.36 -80.96 1.65
N LYS A 15 5.37 -80.66 2.47
CA LYS A 15 5.18 -80.29 3.89
C LYS A 15 5.32 -78.79 4.19
N PHE A 16 5.78 -77.99 3.23
CA PHE A 16 5.74 -76.52 3.34
C PHE A 16 4.45 -75.89 2.79
N ALA A 17 3.58 -76.67 2.14
CA ALA A 17 2.33 -76.18 1.58
C ALA A 17 1.16 -76.10 2.58
N ASN A 18 1.31 -76.60 3.81
CA ASN A 18 0.24 -76.61 4.83
C ASN A 18 0.57 -75.79 6.09
N SER A 19 1.54 -74.88 6.04
CA SER A 19 1.84 -73.98 7.17
C SER A 19 2.04 -72.51 6.79
N VAL A 20 1.62 -72.09 5.60
CA VAL A 20 1.43 -70.65 5.32
C VAL A 20 -0.01 -70.29 5.67
N SER A 21 -0.18 -70.15 6.98
CA SER A 21 -1.30 -69.49 7.63
C SER A 21 -1.47 -68.06 7.11
N SER A 22 -2.72 -67.60 7.18
CA SER A 22 -3.15 -66.19 7.25
C SER A 22 -2.67 -65.29 6.11
N THR A 23 -3.44 -65.25 5.03
CA THR A 23 -3.62 -64.04 4.22
C THR A 23 -4.45 -63.02 5.02
N GLU A 24 -3.85 -62.44 6.07
CA GLU A 24 -4.26 -61.13 6.56
C GLU A 24 -3.40 -60.11 5.81
N THR A 25 -3.92 -59.59 4.70
CA THR A 25 -3.54 -58.23 4.27
C THR A 25 -3.66 -57.33 5.50
N PRO A 26 -2.61 -56.58 5.92
CA PRO A 26 -2.73 -55.65 7.02
C PRO A 26 -3.86 -54.69 6.69
N GLN A 27 -5.00 -54.82 7.39
CA GLN A 27 -6.06 -53.84 7.30
C GLN A 27 -5.43 -52.49 7.66
N ALA A 28 -5.60 -51.50 6.78
CA ALA A 28 -5.22 -50.14 7.13
C ALA A 28 -5.90 -49.80 8.47
N PRO A 29 -5.16 -49.25 9.44
CA PRO A 29 -5.73 -48.93 10.74
C PRO A 29 -6.95 -48.03 10.53
N ALA A 30 -8.01 -48.28 11.31
CA ALA A 30 -9.23 -47.50 11.20
C ALA A 30 -8.92 -46.00 11.31
N PRO A 31 -9.54 -45.14 10.48
CA PRO A 31 -9.33 -43.69 10.57
C PRO A 31 -9.62 -43.17 11.98
N ILE A 32 -8.72 -42.36 12.53
CA ILE A 32 -8.96 -41.72 13.84
C ILE A 32 -10.09 -40.69 13.67
N PRO A 33 -11.15 -40.73 14.49
CA PRO A 33 -12.19 -39.70 14.47
C PRO A 33 -11.62 -38.32 14.79
N LYS A 34 -12.09 -37.26 14.14
CA LYS A 34 -11.59 -35.90 14.36
C LYS A 34 -11.81 -35.37 15.77
N GLU A 35 -12.83 -35.90 16.46
CA GLU A 35 -13.17 -35.59 17.85
C GLU A 35 -12.07 -36.07 18.82
N LYS A 36 -11.19 -36.94 18.36
CA LYS A 36 -10.01 -37.43 19.08
C LYS A 36 -8.75 -36.63 18.80
N LEU A 37 -8.86 -35.45 18.18
CA LEU A 37 -7.75 -34.51 18.03
C LEU A 37 -7.96 -33.30 18.94
N LEU A 38 -6.98 -33.03 19.80
CA LEU A 38 -6.90 -31.80 20.58
C LEU A 38 -5.66 -31.00 20.19
N VAL A 39 -5.86 -29.73 19.84
CA VAL A 39 -4.75 -28.80 19.60
C VAL A 39 -4.42 -28.08 20.90
N LEU A 40 -3.17 -28.17 21.34
CA LEU A 40 -2.63 -27.39 22.45
C LEU A 40 -1.71 -26.32 21.89
N THR A 41 -1.85 -25.10 22.38
CA THR A 41 -0.94 -24.01 22.03
C THR A 41 -0.70 -23.11 23.22
N VAL A 42 0.39 -22.37 23.20
CA VAL A 42 0.74 -21.38 24.23
C VAL A 42 0.57 -20.00 23.65
N ALA A 43 -0.14 -19.14 24.39
CA ALA A 43 -0.27 -17.72 24.12
C ALA A 43 -0.46 -17.02 25.46
N THR A 44 0.36 -16.00 25.73
CA THR A 44 0.23 -15.18 26.94
C THR A 44 -0.68 -13.98 26.73
N GLU A 45 -0.83 -13.55 25.47
CA GLU A 45 -1.62 -12.40 25.05
C GLU A 45 -2.33 -12.67 23.72
N GLU A 46 -3.41 -11.94 23.47
CA GLU A 46 -4.14 -11.98 22.20
C GLU A 46 -3.49 -11.07 21.15
N THR A 47 -2.36 -11.51 20.61
CA THR A 47 -1.62 -10.80 19.56
C THR A 47 -2.30 -10.92 18.19
N ASP A 48 -1.92 -10.08 17.21
CA ASP A 48 -2.43 -10.21 15.84
C ASP A 48 -2.06 -11.57 15.21
N GLY A 49 -0.88 -12.08 15.55
CA GLY A 49 -0.44 -13.42 15.18
C GLY A 49 -1.34 -14.51 15.73
N PHE A 50 -1.68 -14.42 17.02
CA PHE A 50 -2.60 -15.34 17.69
C PHE A 50 -4.02 -15.29 17.07
N HIS A 51 -4.56 -14.09 16.82
CA HIS A 51 -5.87 -13.98 16.17
C HIS A 51 -5.87 -14.58 14.76
N ARG A 52 -4.79 -14.38 13.99
CA ARG A 52 -4.63 -15.04 12.68
C ARG A 52 -4.62 -16.57 12.82
N PHE A 53 -3.86 -17.10 13.77
CA PHE A 53 -3.82 -18.53 14.06
C PHE A 53 -5.21 -19.07 14.40
N MET A 54 -5.91 -18.44 15.35
CA MET A 54 -7.26 -18.83 15.77
C MET A 54 -8.27 -18.75 14.61
N LYS A 55 -8.19 -17.73 13.75
CA LYS A 55 -9.04 -17.64 12.54
C LYS A 55 -8.82 -18.83 11.61
N SER A 56 -7.56 -19.21 11.35
CA SER A 56 -7.25 -20.38 10.53
C SER A 56 -7.70 -21.69 11.18
N ALA A 57 -7.60 -21.81 12.50
CA ALA A 57 -8.04 -22.98 13.27
C ALA A 57 -9.57 -23.14 13.22
N SER A 58 -10.30 -22.05 13.46
CA SER A 58 -11.77 -22.00 13.40
C SER A 58 -12.29 -22.33 12.01
N TYR A 59 -11.63 -21.86 10.94
CA TYR A 59 -12.01 -22.18 9.57
C TYR A 59 -12.07 -23.71 9.30
N PHE A 60 -11.16 -24.46 9.90
CA PHE A 60 -11.10 -25.92 9.77
C PHE A 60 -11.81 -26.67 10.91
N ASN A 61 -12.46 -25.96 11.84
CA ASN A 61 -13.10 -26.52 13.02
C ASN A 61 -12.15 -27.33 13.93
N TYR A 62 -10.93 -26.82 14.16
CA TYR A 62 -10.03 -27.38 15.17
C TYR A 62 -10.51 -27.06 16.60
N THR A 63 -10.43 -28.04 17.49
CA THR A 63 -10.59 -27.82 18.94
C THR A 63 -9.24 -27.39 19.52
N VAL A 64 -9.13 -26.10 19.88
CA VAL A 64 -7.90 -25.51 20.42
C VAL A 64 -8.05 -25.23 21.91
N LYS A 65 -7.10 -25.69 22.72
CA LYS A 65 -6.94 -25.29 24.13
C LYS A 65 -5.68 -24.45 24.26
N VAL A 66 -5.88 -23.20 24.67
CA VAL A 66 -4.81 -22.22 24.86
C VAL A 66 -4.28 -22.30 26.29
N LEU A 67 -2.97 -22.33 26.44
CA LEU A 67 -2.27 -22.44 27.71
C LEU A 67 -1.54 -21.12 28.02
N GLY A 68 -1.58 -20.68 29.28
CA GLY A 68 -0.85 -19.51 29.76
C GLY A 68 -1.45 -18.15 29.41
N MET A 69 -2.70 -18.08 28.92
CA MET A 69 -3.35 -16.81 28.60
C MET A 69 -3.48 -15.91 29.83
N GLY A 70 -2.95 -14.69 29.74
CA GLY A 70 -2.88 -13.73 30.86
C GLY A 70 -1.71 -13.96 31.82
N GLU A 71 -0.92 -15.03 31.66
CA GLU A 71 0.33 -15.20 32.42
C GLU A 71 1.44 -14.32 31.84
N ALA A 72 2.33 -13.81 32.70
CA ALA A 72 3.52 -13.13 32.24
C ALA A 72 4.47 -14.11 31.53
N TRP A 73 4.99 -13.71 30.36
CA TRP A 73 5.98 -14.48 29.63
C TRP A 73 7.34 -14.45 30.36
N LYS A 74 7.80 -15.63 30.76
CA LYS A 74 9.10 -15.92 31.42
C LYS A 74 10.03 -16.74 30.54
N GLY A 75 9.62 -17.03 29.30
CA GLY A 75 10.37 -17.88 28.36
C GLY A 75 11.60 -17.25 27.72
N GLY A 76 12.00 -16.03 28.11
CA GLY A 76 13.11 -15.31 27.49
C GLY A 76 12.77 -14.69 26.12
N ASP A 77 13.76 -14.09 25.45
CA ASP A 77 13.57 -13.45 24.13
C ASP A 77 13.75 -14.47 23.01
N VAL A 78 12.74 -15.31 22.79
CA VAL A 78 12.73 -16.39 21.77
C VAL A 78 12.88 -15.89 20.32
N GLY A 79 12.76 -14.57 20.08
CA GLY A 79 13.03 -13.98 18.77
C GLY A 79 14.51 -13.68 18.52
N ARG A 80 15.32 -13.57 19.59
CA ARG A 80 16.73 -13.15 19.51
C ARG A 80 17.71 -14.14 20.15
N SER A 81 17.24 -15.03 21.02
CA SER A 81 18.05 -16.01 21.75
C SER A 81 17.33 -17.33 21.98
N ILE A 82 18.00 -18.26 22.68
CA ILE A 82 17.38 -19.48 23.22
C ILE A 82 16.27 -19.16 24.22
N GLY A 83 15.34 -20.09 24.41
CA GLY A 83 14.27 -19.97 25.40
C GLY A 83 13.04 -20.82 25.10
N GLY A 84 11.88 -20.40 25.63
CA GLY A 84 10.60 -21.05 25.37
C GLY A 84 10.24 -22.20 26.32
N GLY A 85 11.08 -22.51 27.31
CA GLY A 85 10.85 -23.57 28.29
C GLY A 85 9.53 -23.46 29.07
N GLN A 86 9.02 -22.24 29.29
CA GLN A 86 7.69 -22.01 29.87
C GLN A 86 6.59 -22.75 29.09
N LYS A 87 6.73 -22.87 27.76
CA LYS A 87 5.78 -23.63 26.93
C LYS A 87 5.76 -25.10 27.31
N VAL A 88 6.94 -25.69 27.56
CA VAL A 88 7.06 -27.10 27.93
C VAL A 88 6.51 -27.35 29.34
N ARG A 89 6.75 -26.44 30.29
CA ARG A 89 6.15 -26.50 31.63
C ARG A 89 4.62 -26.48 31.56
N LEU A 90 4.04 -25.50 30.84
CA LEU A 90 2.59 -25.38 30.69
C LEU A 90 1.99 -26.60 29.97
N LEU A 91 2.69 -27.12 28.96
CA LEU A 91 2.28 -28.33 28.26
C LEU A 91 2.33 -29.56 29.18
N LYS A 92 3.36 -29.69 30.02
CA LYS A 92 3.47 -30.76 31.04
C LYS A 92 2.26 -30.75 31.97
N GLU A 93 1.95 -29.59 32.55
CA GLU A 93 0.79 -29.41 33.45
C GLU A 93 -0.53 -29.78 32.73
N ALA A 94 -0.69 -29.37 31.47
CA ALA A 94 -1.89 -29.69 30.70
C ALA A 94 -2.01 -31.19 30.36
N MET A 95 -0.88 -31.86 30.13
CA MET A 95 -0.84 -33.28 29.74
C MET A 95 -1.10 -34.23 30.91
N GLU A 96 -0.88 -33.83 32.16
CA GLU A 96 -1.21 -34.63 33.35
C GLU A 96 -2.68 -35.06 33.36
N ALA A 97 -3.59 -34.18 32.95
CA ALA A 97 -5.03 -34.47 32.87
C ALA A 97 -5.45 -35.28 31.61
N LEU A 98 -4.55 -35.43 30.63
CA LEU A 98 -4.82 -36.08 29.34
C LEU A 98 -4.09 -37.42 29.19
N ALA A 99 -3.20 -37.75 30.13
CA ALA A 99 -2.25 -38.86 30.02
C ALA A 99 -2.91 -40.24 29.84
N ASP A 100 -4.07 -40.46 30.44
CA ASP A 100 -4.77 -41.76 30.44
C ASP A 100 -5.66 -41.98 29.20
N GLN A 101 -5.78 -40.99 28.32
CA GLN A 101 -6.62 -41.07 27.12
C GLN A 101 -5.83 -41.69 25.95
N GLU A 102 -5.79 -43.02 25.86
CA GLU A 102 -4.97 -43.73 24.87
C GLU A 102 -5.31 -43.43 23.41
N ASP A 103 -6.57 -43.13 23.11
CA ASP A 103 -7.07 -42.85 21.76
C ASP A 103 -7.04 -41.37 21.38
N LEU A 104 -6.67 -40.49 22.32
CA LEU A 104 -6.53 -39.05 22.07
C LEU A 104 -5.20 -38.75 21.37
N VAL A 105 -5.28 -38.03 20.26
CA VAL A 105 -4.13 -37.42 19.58
C VAL A 105 -4.03 -35.96 19.99
N VAL A 106 -2.84 -35.56 20.42
CA VAL A 106 -2.52 -34.18 20.79
C VAL A 106 -1.62 -33.59 19.72
N LEU A 107 -1.98 -32.41 19.23
CA LEU A 107 -1.16 -31.55 18.40
C LEU A 107 -0.72 -30.34 19.22
N SER A 108 0.56 -30.26 19.58
CA SER A 108 1.15 -29.08 20.19
C SER A 108 1.80 -28.21 19.12
N VAL A 109 1.39 -26.94 19.00
CA VAL A 109 1.92 -25.99 18.00
C VAL A 109 2.09 -24.59 18.59
N ASP A 110 3.02 -23.80 18.04
CA ASP A 110 3.10 -22.36 18.31
C ASP A 110 1.88 -21.61 17.72
N SER A 111 1.59 -20.39 18.22
CA SER A 111 0.40 -19.62 17.82
C SER A 111 0.69 -18.27 17.15
N TYR A 112 1.76 -17.56 17.51
CA TYR A 112 1.97 -16.20 17.02
C TYR A 112 2.42 -16.16 15.54
N ASP A 113 3.15 -17.16 15.10
CA ASP A 113 3.74 -17.28 13.75
C ASP A 113 3.36 -18.61 13.08
N LEU A 114 2.10 -19.03 13.22
CA LEU A 114 1.61 -20.27 12.63
C LEU A 114 0.21 -20.12 12.06
N ILE A 115 -0.07 -20.81 10.95
CA ILE A 115 -1.41 -20.93 10.36
C ILE A 115 -1.70 -22.38 9.94
N PHE A 116 -2.99 -22.74 9.99
CA PHE A 116 -3.48 -23.97 9.39
C PHE A 116 -3.80 -23.78 7.90
N ALA A 117 -3.37 -24.74 7.09
CA ALA A 117 -3.61 -24.83 5.65
C ALA A 117 -4.38 -26.10 5.26
N GLY A 118 -4.78 -26.93 6.22
CA GLY A 118 -5.58 -28.15 6.06
C GLY A 118 -6.35 -28.47 7.36
N GLY A 119 -7.27 -29.43 7.29
CA GLY A 119 -8.18 -29.75 8.41
C GLY A 119 -7.80 -30.97 9.25
N PRO A 120 -8.54 -31.22 10.36
CA PRO A 120 -8.30 -32.29 11.32
C PRO A 120 -8.20 -33.69 10.70
N GLU A 121 -9.06 -34.02 9.74
CA GLU A 121 -9.10 -35.34 9.10
C GLU A 121 -7.83 -35.58 8.26
N GLU A 122 -7.31 -34.54 7.61
CA GLU A 122 -6.11 -34.64 6.79
C GLU A 122 -4.86 -34.84 7.66
N ILE A 123 -4.74 -34.09 8.76
CA ILE A 123 -3.58 -34.21 9.64
C ILE A 123 -3.54 -35.57 10.36
N LEU A 124 -4.69 -36.06 10.84
CA LEU A 124 -4.80 -37.38 11.46
C LEU A 124 -4.44 -38.49 10.48
N ARG A 125 -4.96 -38.43 9.24
CA ARG A 125 -4.62 -39.40 8.19
C ARG A 125 -3.12 -39.42 7.91
N LYS A 126 -2.48 -38.25 7.78
CA LYS A 126 -1.04 -38.14 7.53
C LYS A 126 -0.22 -38.64 8.73
N PHE A 127 -0.68 -38.37 9.95
CA PHE A 127 -0.04 -38.87 11.17
C PHE A 127 -0.11 -40.40 11.25
N GLN A 128 -1.26 -41.00 10.95
CA GLN A 128 -1.40 -42.46 10.88
C GLN A 128 -0.50 -43.07 9.80
N GLN A 129 -0.40 -42.43 8.63
CA GLN A 129 0.49 -42.86 7.53
C GLN A 129 1.97 -42.82 7.91
N ALA A 130 2.37 -41.91 8.81
CA ALA A 130 3.74 -41.89 9.31
C ALA A 130 4.06 -43.13 10.15
N ASN A 131 3.07 -43.81 10.73
CA ASN A 131 3.21 -45.05 11.52
C ASN A 131 4.16 -44.92 12.72
N HIS A 132 4.07 -43.80 13.45
CA HIS A 132 4.83 -43.53 14.67
C HIS A 132 3.90 -43.09 15.80
N LYS A 133 4.39 -43.10 17.05
CA LYS A 133 3.58 -42.69 18.21
C LYS A 133 3.70 -41.20 18.50
N VAL A 134 4.83 -40.59 18.17
CA VAL A 134 5.09 -39.16 18.23
C VAL A 134 5.85 -38.73 16.97
N LEU A 135 5.45 -37.62 16.39
CA LEU A 135 6.04 -37.05 15.19
C LEU A 135 6.29 -35.55 15.42
N PHE A 136 7.53 -35.14 15.24
CA PHE A 136 7.94 -33.74 15.34
C PHE A 136 8.02 -33.09 13.96
N ALA A 137 7.83 -31.77 13.93
CA ALA A 137 8.19 -30.98 12.77
C ALA A 137 9.70 -31.09 12.48
N ALA A 138 10.05 -31.05 11.19
CA ALA A 138 11.45 -31.13 10.76
C ALA A 138 11.89 -29.81 10.10
N GLU A 139 13.16 -29.47 10.22
CA GLU A 139 13.77 -28.30 9.58
C GLU A 139 15.16 -28.61 8.97
N GLY A 140 15.60 -27.72 8.08
CA GLY A 140 16.87 -27.85 7.37
C GLY A 140 18.08 -27.36 8.15
N LEU A 141 17.85 -26.55 9.19
CA LEU A 141 18.90 -25.93 9.99
C LEU A 141 18.99 -26.62 11.34
N ILE A 142 20.21 -26.78 11.86
CA ILE A 142 20.39 -27.31 13.21
C ILE A 142 20.49 -26.15 14.20
N TRP A 143 19.63 -26.19 15.22
CA TRP A 143 19.56 -25.19 16.27
C TRP A 143 19.08 -25.82 17.59
N PRO A 144 19.54 -25.34 18.76
CA PRO A 144 20.56 -24.30 18.94
C PRO A 144 22.00 -24.84 18.87
N ASP A 145 22.23 -26.12 19.17
CA ASP A 145 23.59 -26.69 19.25
C ASP A 145 24.00 -27.46 17.99
N LYS A 146 24.82 -26.81 17.14
CA LYS A 146 25.34 -27.38 15.90
C LYS A 146 26.16 -28.66 16.10
N ARG A 147 26.74 -28.89 17.29
CA ARG A 147 27.56 -30.08 17.59
C ARG A 147 26.74 -31.37 17.66
N LEU A 148 25.42 -31.25 17.72
CA LEU A 148 24.51 -32.40 17.76
C LEU A 148 24.22 -32.97 16.36
N ALA A 149 24.67 -32.33 15.28
CA ALA A 149 24.33 -32.70 13.90
C ALA A 149 24.68 -34.15 13.57
N ASP A 150 25.84 -34.63 14.01
CA ASP A 150 26.31 -35.99 13.71
C ASP A 150 25.55 -37.07 14.49
N LYS A 151 24.88 -36.69 15.58
CA LYS A 151 24.04 -37.61 16.36
C LYS A 151 22.68 -37.88 15.72
N TYR A 152 22.21 -36.98 14.85
CA TYR A 152 20.96 -37.19 14.13
C TYR A 152 21.08 -38.38 13.16
N PRO A 153 20.03 -39.22 13.03
CA PRO A 153 20.00 -40.26 12.02
C PRO A 153 20.29 -39.70 10.62
N SER A 154 21.07 -40.46 9.84
CA SER A 154 21.30 -40.13 8.43
C SER A 154 20.02 -40.39 7.62
N ILE A 155 19.60 -39.40 6.83
CA ILE A 155 18.44 -39.50 5.95
C ILE A 155 18.88 -39.38 4.49
N ARG A 156 18.20 -40.10 3.59
CA ARG A 156 18.50 -40.03 2.14
C ARG A 156 17.96 -38.76 1.50
N SER A 157 16.84 -38.26 2.00
CA SER A 157 16.12 -37.10 1.46
C SER A 157 15.19 -36.55 2.53
N GLY A 158 15.06 -35.23 2.61
CA GLY A 158 14.22 -34.53 3.57
C GLY A 158 14.99 -33.60 4.51
N LYS A 159 14.25 -32.95 5.40
CA LYS A 159 14.72 -32.13 6.51
C LYS A 159 15.21 -33.02 7.66
N ARG A 160 16.43 -32.78 8.15
CA ARG A 160 17.12 -33.72 9.07
C ARG A 160 16.90 -33.42 10.54
N TYR A 161 16.68 -32.16 10.90
CA TYR A 161 16.74 -31.70 12.29
C TYR A 161 15.34 -31.45 12.85
N LEU A 162 15.19 -31.59 14.16
CA LEU A 162 13.92 -31.40 14.87
C LEU A 162 13.62 -29.91 15.03
N ASN A 163 12.34 -29.54 14.88
CA ASN A 163 11.80 -28.23 15.28
C ASN A 163 10.72 -28.43 16.35
N SER A 164 10.77 -27.68 17.45
CA SER A 164 9.81 -27.84 18.57
C SER A 164 8.47 -27.13 18.37
N GLY A 165 8.35 -26.24 17.37
CA GLY A 165 7.13 -25.47 17.11
C GLY A 165 5.94 -26.30 16.59
N GLY A 166 6.15 -27.60 16.34
CA GLY A 166 5.09 -28.55 15.99
C GLY A 166 5.40 -29.97 16.43
N ILE A 167 4.49 -30.55 17.23
CA ILE A 167 4.56 -31.93 17.72
C ILE A 167 3.17 -32.54 17.64
N ILE A 168 3.04 -33.74 17.07
CA ILE A 168 1.79 -34.51 17.08
C ILE A 168 2.04 -35.92 17.59
N GLY A 169 1.18 -36.42 18.48
CA GLY A 169 1.32 -37.76 19.01
C GLY A 169 0.13 -38.20 19.86
N TYR A 170 0.11 -39.48 20.22
CA TYR A 170 -0.88 -40.00 21.16
C TYR A 170 -0.61 -39.45 22.57
N ALA A 171 -1.67 -39.05 23.29
CA ALA A 171 -1.57 -38.34 24.56
C ALA A 171 -0.67 -39.01 25.62
N PRO A 172 -0.70 -40.35 25.84
CA PRO A 172 0.18 -40.99 26.81
C PRO A 172 1.67 -40.83 26.46
N TYR A 173 2.00 -40.80 25.18
CA TYR A 173 3.38 -40.69 24.71
C TYR A 173 3.89 -39.25 24.75
N ILE A 174 3.04 -38.28 24.38
CA ILE A 174 3.36 -36.86 24.55
C ILE A 174 3.59 -36.56 26.03
N ASN A 175 2.75 -37.08 26.93
CA ASN A 175 2.93 -36.92 28.38
C ASN A 175 4.28 -37.45 28.86
N ARG A 176 4.68 -38.66 28.43
CA ARG A 176 6.01 -39.23 28.76
C ARG A 176 7.19 -38.41 28.26
N VAL A 177 7.04 -37.64 27.18
CA VAL A 177 8.09 -36.72 26.71
C VAL A 177 8.15 -35.51 27.64
N VAL A 178 7.03 -34.81 27.82
CA VAL A 178 7.01 -33.53 28.55
C VAL A 178 7.16 -33.69 30.06
N SER A 179 6.81 -34.85 30.62
CA SER A 179 7.00 -35.16 32.04
C SER A 179 8.48 -35.14 32.45
N GLN A 180 9.40 -35.37 31.51
CA GLN A 180 10.85 -35.31 31.73
C GLN A 180 11.37 -33.88 31.91
N TRP A 181 10.54 -32.86 31.66
CA TRP A 181 10.93 -31.47 31.87
C TRP A 181 11.20 -31.19 33.35
N ASN A 182 12.45 -30.81 33.62
CA ASN A 182 12.99 -30.43 34.93
C ASN A 182 13.88 -29.17 34.85
N LEU A 183 13.70 -28.38 33.79
CA LEU A 183 14.48 -27.19 33.46
C LEU A 183 13.69 -25.90 33.81
N HIS A 184 14.31 -24.73 33.65
CA HIS A 184 13.73 -23.43 33.96
C HIS A 184 12.88 -22.89 32.81
N ASP A 185 11.94 -21.99 33.10
CA ASP A 185 11.07 -21.37 32.09
C ASP A 185 11.83 -20.72 30.92
N ASN A 186 13.05 -20.22 31.15
CA ASN A 186 13.89 -19.58 30.15
C ASN A 186 14.91 -20.53 29.47
N ASP A 187 14.93 -21.81 29.84
CA ASP A 187 15.72 -22.81 29.13
C ASP A 187 15.09 -23.13 27.77
N ASP A 188 15.89 -23.70 26.87
CA ASP A 188 15.51 -23.90 25.47
C ASP A 188 14.59 -25.12 25.26
N ASP A 189 13.38 -24.89 24.75
CA ASP A 189 12.40 -25.94 24.45
C ASP A 189 12.91 -26.88 23.35
N GLN A 190 13.47 -26.34 22.26
CA GLN A 190 13.98 -27.12 21.14
C GLN A 190 15.16 -28.03 21.53
N LEU A 191 16.09 -27.54 22.36
CA LEU A 191 17.22 -28.33 22.85
C LEU A 191 16.75 -29.47 23.75
N PHE A 192 15.72 -29.24 24.57
CA PHE A 192 15.11 -30.28 25.40
C PHE A 192 14.55 -31.42 24.54
N TYR A 193 13.68 -31.12 23.57
CA TYR A 193 13.15 -32.14 22.67
C TYR A 193 14.23 -32.80 21.81
N THR A 194 15.21 -32.03 21.36
CA THR A 194 16.37 -32.55 20.60
C THR A 194 17.14 -33.60 21.41
N LYS A 195 17.43 -33.34 22.69
CA LYS A 195 18.16 -34.29 23.53
C LYS A 195 17.38 -35.59 23.72
N ILE A 196 16.06 -35.52 23.91
CA ILE A 196 15.20 -36.70 24.02
C ILE A 196 15.16 -37.47 22.69
N TYR A 197 14.99 -36.79 21.56
CA TYR A 197 14.97 -37.43 20.24
C TYR A 197 16.30 -38.12 19.90
N LEU A 198 17.43 -37.52 20.28
CA LEU A 198 18.76 -38.07 19.99
C LEU A 198 19.14 -39.26 20.87
N ASP A 199 18.42 -39.53 21.95
CA ASP A 199 18.61 -40.73 22.77
C ASP A 199 18.04 -41.97 22.05
N PRO A 200 18.88 -42.91 21.56
CA PRO A 200 18.42 -44.07 20.81
C PRO A 200 17.52 -45.00 21.63
N LEU A 201 17.72 -45.06 22.96
CA LEU A 201 16.93 -45.91 23.86
C LEU A 201 15.50 -45.40 23.98
N GLN A 202 15.32 -44.08 23.91
CA GLN A 202 14.01 -43.45 23.94
C GLN A 202 13.34 -43.42 22.56
N ARG A 203 14.14 -43.28 21.49
CA ARG A 203 13.64 -43.11 20.12
C ARG A 203 13.14 -44.39 19.46
N VAL A 204 13.86 -45.52 19.58
CA VAL A 204 13.62 -46.72 18.74
C VAL A 204 12.74 -47.76 19.43
N SER A 205 11.81 -48.32 18.66
CA SER A 205 10.76 -49.29 18.97
C SER A 205 11.22 -50.62 19.64
N ILE A 206 11.47 -50.57 20.94
CA ILE A 206 11.35 -51.71 21.87
C ILE A 206 9.98 -51.56 22.57
N PRO A 207 9.27 -52.65 22.97
CA PRO A 207 8.07 -52.52 23.80
C PRO A 207 8.39 -51.61 24.98
N GLU A 208 7.60 -50.54 25.19
CA GLU A 208 7.78 -49.44 26.19
C GLU A 208 8.44 -48.13 25.68
N THR A 209 8.99 -48.06 24.47
CA THR A 209 9.65 -46.85 23.92
C THR A 209 8.71 -45.82 23.27
N LEU A 210 9.17 -44.57 23.09
CA LEU A 210 8.36 -43.45 22.61
C LEU A 210 8.06 -43.50 21.09
N ASN A 211 8.77 -44.34 20.32
CA ASN A 211 8.61 -44.49 18.86
C ASN A 211 8.45 -43.15 18.13
N MET A 212 9.49 -42.32 18.19
CA MET A 212 9.51 -40.94 17.68
C MET A 212 10.08 -40.86 16.26
N THR A 213 9.54 -39.96 15.45
CA THR A 213 10.07 -39.60 14.13
C THR A 213 9.99 -38.10 13.85
N LEU A 214 10.58 -37.65 12.73
CA LEU A 214 10.44 -36.28 12.23
C LEU A 214 9.69 -36.28 10.88
N ASP A 215 8.96 -35.19 10.60
CA ASP A 215 8.29 -34.97 9.33
C ASP A 215 9.25 -34.54 8.21
N HIS A 216 10.17 -35.43 7.83
CA HIS A 216 11.29 -35.14 6.94
C HIS A 216 10.87 -34.55 5.59
N LYS A 217 9.67 -34.87 5.09
CA LYS A 217 9.18 -34.44 3.77
C LYS A 217 8.04 -33.42 3.85
N CYS A 218 7.92 -32.73 4.99
CA CYS A 218 6.96 -31.66 5.22
C CYS A 218 5.52 -32.06 4.82
N GLN A 219 5.08 -33.26 5.19
CA GLN A 219 3.74 -33.75 4.87
C GLN A 219 2.69 -33.05 5.73
N ILE A 220 3.01 -32.83 7.01
CA ILE A 220 2.16 -32.17 8.00
C ILE A 220 2.69 -30.76 8.25
N PHE A 221 3.97 -30.61 8.58
CA PHE A 221 4.57 -29.36 9.05
C PHE A 221 5.50 -28.75 8.00
N GLN A 222 5.29 -27.47 7.69
CA GLN A 222 6.20 -26.66 6.89
C GLN A 222 6.79 -25.54 7.74
N ASN A 223 8.03 -25.74 8.19
CA ASN A 223 8.85 -24.67 8.75
C ASN A 223 9.44 -23.85 7.59
N LEU A 224 9.30 -22.53 7.64
CA LEU A 224 9.72 -21.64 6.55
C LEU A 224 11.21 -21.29 6.61
N ASN A 225 11.82 -21.30 7.81
CA ASN A 225 13.24 -20.97 7.95
C ASN A 225 14.14 -21.95 7.18
N GLY A 226 14.92 -21.44 6.21
CA GLY A 226 15.73 -22.25 5.31
C GLY A 226 14.94 -23.04 4.26
N ALA A 227 13.66 -22.72 4.03
CA ALA A 227 12.80 -23.40 3.05
C ALA A 227 11.84 -22.45 2.30
N VAL A 228 12.06 -21.13 2.36
CA VAL A 228 11.22 -20.12 1.67
C VAL A 228 11.13 -20.39 0.17
N ASP A 229 12.26 -20.70 -0.48
CA ASP A 229 12.33 -20.97 -1.93
C ASP A 229 11.69 -22.31 -2.33
N GLU A 230 11.33 -23.16 -1.36
CA GLU A 230 10.66 -24.44 -1.60
C GLU A 230 9.13 -24.28 -1.58
N VAL A 231 8.62 -23.10 -1.23
CA VAL A 231 7.22 -22.88 -0.85
C VAL A 231 6.54 -21.93 -1.83
N LEU A 232 5.44 -22.39 -2.43
CA LEU A 232 4.57 -21.57 -3.28
C LEU A 232 3.09 -21.66 -2.84
N LEU A 233 2.34 -20.60 -3.14
CA LEU A 233 0.88 -20.60 -3.03
C LEU A 233 0.27 -21.51 -4.11
N LYS A 234 -0.61 -22.42 -3.67
CA LYS A 234 -1.43 -23.27 -4.53
C LYS A 234 -2.88 -22.85 -4.42
N PHE A 235 -3.36 -22.16 -5.44
CA PHE A 235 -4.77 -21.77 -5.56
C PHE A 235 -5.62 -22.97 -5.96
N GLY A 236 -6.63 -23.29 -5.16
CA GLY A 236 -7.74 -24.15 -5.53
C GLY A 236 -8.99 -23.31 -5.86
N THR A 237 -10.13 -23.98 -6.04
CA THR A 237 -11.43 -23.34 -6.32
C THR A 237 -11.89 -22.47 -5.13
N GLY A 238 -12.10 -23.09 -3.97
CA GLY A 238 -12.60 -22.39 -2.77
C GLY A 238 -11.57 -22.10 -1.67
N ARG A 239 -10.28 -22.41 -1.86
CA ARG A 239 -9.23 -22.20 -0.85
C ARG A 239 -7.84 -22.12 -1.45
N VAL A 240 -6.92 -21.47 -0.74
CA VAL A 240 -5.50 -21.41 -1.06
C VAL A 240 -4.72 -22.26 -0.05
N ARG A 241 -3.72 -22.99 -0.54
CA ARG A 241 -2.81 -23.79 0.29
C ARG A 241 -1.36 -23.42 0.01
N VAL A 242 -0.48 -23.95 0.86
CA VAL A 242 0.94 -23.96 0.61
C VAL A 242 1.33 -25.30 -0.04
N ARG A 243 2.19 -25.27 -1.07
CA ARG A 243 2.82 -26.47 -1.66
C ARG A 243 4.32 -26.38 -1.44
N ASN A 244 4.90 -27.45 -0.90
CA ASN A 244 6.35 -27.64 -0.95
C ASN A 244 6.71 -28.27 -2.31
N THR A 245 7.49 -27.56 -3.12
CA THR A 245 7.84 -27.98 -4.49
C THR A 245 8.93 -29.05 -4.53
N VAL A 246 9.78 -29.13 -3.50
CA VAL A 246 10.88 -30.11 -3.42
C VAL A 246 10.35 -31.51 -3.12
N TYR A 247 9.37 -31.63 -2.22
CA TYR A 247 8.81 -32.92 -1.80
C TYR A 247 7.43 -33.22 -2.38
N ASP A 248 6.92 -32.30 -3.21
CA ASP A 248 5.55 -32.30 -3.73
C ASP A 248 4.48 -32.55 -2.65
N SER A 249 4.64 -31.90 -1.50
CA SER A 249 3.72 -32.04 -0.37
C SER A 249 2.77 -30.86 -0.28
N LEU A 250 1.62 -31.09 0.37
CA LEU A 250 0.68 -30.05 0.78
C LEU A 250 0.63 -30.02 2.31
N PRO A 251 1.51 -29.24 2.96
CA PRO A 251 1.54 -29.12 4.42
C PRO A 251 0.17 -28.74 5.00
N VAL A 252 -0.11 -29.20 6.21
CA VAL A 252 -1.32 -28.85 6.97
C VAL A 252 -1.05 -27.67 7.91
N VAL A 253 0.18 -27.56 8.40
CA VAL A 253 0.65 -26.52 9.31
C VAL A 253 1.78 -25.77 8.64
N VAL A 254 1.72 -24.44 8.64
CA VAL A 254 2.76 -23.55 8.12
C VAL A 254 3.28 -22.68 9.25
N HIS A 255 4.57 -22.79 9.53
CA HIS A 255 5.23 -22.16 10.67
C HIS A 255 6.30 -21.18 10.17
N GLY A 256 6.10 -19.90 10.46
CA GLY A 256 6.99 -18.79 10.13
C GLY A 256 8.13 -18.60 11.11
N ASN A 257 8.79 -19.71 11.45
CA ASN A 257 9.84 -19.74 12.47
C ASN A 257 11.04 -18.84 12.13
N GLY A 258 11.72 -18.35 13.18
CA GLY A 258 12.87 -17.47 13.05
C GLY A 258 12.52 -16.16 12.32
N ASN A 259 13.31 -15.83 11.29
CA ASN A 259 13.20 -14.56 10.55
C ASN A 259 12.20 -14.61 9.37
N THR A 260 11.28 -15.58 9.35
CA THR A 260 10.35 -15.80 8.21
C THR A 260 8.93 -15.31 8.47
N LYS A 261 8.69 -14.62 9.59
CA LYS A 261 7.38 -14.05 9.96
C LYS A 261 6.76 -13.18 8.87
N MET A 262 7.57 -12.40 8.14
CA MET A 262 7.08 -11.56 7.05
C MET A 262 6.59 -12.39 5.85
N TYR A 263 7.29 -13.47 5.52
CA TYR A 263 6.84 -14.37 4.46
C TYR A 263 5.56 -15.11 4.86
N LEU A 264 5.43 -15.50 6.13
CA LEU A 264 4.18 -16.02 6.66
C LEU A 264 3.03 -14.99 6.57
N ASN A 265 3.28 -13.72 6.87
CA ASN A 265 2.28 -12.66 6.71
C ASN A 265 1.80 -12.58 5.25
N TYR A 266 2.70 -12.67 4.28
CA TYR A 266 2.35 -12.77 2.86
C TYR A 266 1.47 -13.99 2.57
N LEU A 267 1.89 -15.20 2.97
CA LEU A 267 1.11 -16.42 2.73
C LEU A 267 -0.30 -16.36 3.37
N ALA A 268 -0.39 -15.76 4.56
CA ALA A 268 -1.63 -15.61 5.32
C ALA A 268 -2.62 -14.61 4.72
N ASN A 269 -2.18 -13.72 3.81
CA ASN A 269 -3.11 -12.90 3.02
C ASN A 269 -3.96 -13.75 2.06
N TYR A 270 -3.62 -15.03 1.89
CA TYR A 270 -4.32 -15.97 1.02
C TYR A 270 -4.83 -17.19 1.76
N VAL A 271 -3.97 -17.83 2.56
CA VAL A 271 -4.23 -19.13 3.19
C VAL A 271 -5.02 -18.97 4.50
N PRO A 272 -6.07 -19.78 4.75
CA PRO A 272 -6.64 -20.78 3.83
C PRO A 272 -7.67 -20.20 2.85
N ASN A 273 -8.34 -19.10 3.20
CA ASN A 273 -9.46 -18.53 2.44
C ASN A 273 -9.50 -16.99 2.50
N ALA A 274 -8.41 -16.35 2.93
CA ALA A 274 -8.34 -14.90 3.11
C ALA A 274 -8.59 -14.15 1.79
N TRP A 275 -7.96 -14.62 0.72
CA TRP A 275 -8.21 -14.16 -0.65
C TRP A 275 -8.21 -15.35 -1.62
N THR A 276 -9.22 -15.43 -2.50
CA THR A 276 -9.37 -16.49 -3.52
C THR A 276 -9.78 -15.89 -4.86
N TYR A 277 -9.60 -16.63 -5.96
CA TYR A 277 -10.04 -16.18 -7.29
C TYR A 277 -11.57 -16.13 -7.41
N GLU A 278 -12.30 -17.01 -6.73
CA GLU A 278 -13.77 -17.09 -6.81
C GLU A 278 -14.45 -15.99 -5.98
N ASN A 279 -14.02 -15.81 -4.72
CA ASN A 279 -14.70 -14.93 -3.77
C ASN A 279 -13.98 -13.58 -3.55
N GLY A 280 -12.80 -13.38 -4.12
CA GLY A 280 -11.95 -12.26 -3.77
C GLY A 280 -11.54 -12.34 -2.30
N CYS A 281 -11.58 -11.21 -1.58
CA CYS A 281 -11.23 -11.14 -0.17
C CYS A 281 -12.40 -11.54 0.74
N SER A 282 -12.36 -12.74 1.29
CA SER A 282 -13.44 -13.26 2.15
C SER A 282 -13.43 -12.67 3.57
N LEU A 283 -12.27 -12.23 4.06
CA LEU A 283 -12.09 -11.73 5.43
C LEU A 283 -12.11 -10.19 5.52
N CYS A 284 -12.39 -9.51 4.41
CA CYS A 284 -12.38 -8.04 4.34
C CYS A 284 -13.59 -7.40 5.02
N ASP A 285 -14.65 -8.17 5.23
CA ASP A 285 -15.89 -7.75 5.89
C ASP A 285 -16.01 -8.35 7.30
N ASP A 286 -14.96 -9.06 7.76
CA ASP A 286 -14.90 -9.59 9.11
C ASP A 286 -14.55 -8.50 10.13
N ASP A 287 -15.30 -8.50 11.24
CA ASP A 287 -15.07 -7.62 12.40
C ASP A 287 -15.07 -6.13 12.02
N ILE A 288 -15.89 -5.76 11.05
CA ILE A 288 -16.07 -4.36 10.65
C ILE A 288 -16.89 -3.61 11.69
N VAL A 289 -16.57 -2.33 11.87
CA VAL A 289 -17.40 -1.40 12.64
C VAL A 289 -18.36 -0.73 11.67
N ASP A 290 -19.66 -0.81 11.93
CA ASP A 290 -20.66 -0.13 11.11
C ASP A 290 -20.94 1.28 11.67
N LEU A 291 -20.33 2.30 11.07
CA LEU A 291 -20.55 3.69 11.47
C LEU A 291 -21.98 4.15 11.17
N SER A 292 -22.69 3.52 10.22
CA SER A 292 -24.07 3.90 9.88
C SER A 292 -25.07 3.58 11.00
N GLN A 293 -24.72 2.67 11.89
CA GLN A 293 -25.52 2.33 13.07
C GLN A 293 -25.29 3.27 14.25
N LEU A 294 -24.21 4.06 14.22
CA LEU A 294 -23.87 5.02 15.27
C LEU A 294 -24.51 6.37 14.98
N LYS A 295 -24.90 7.08 16.04
CA LYS A 295 -25.23 8.51 15.88
C LYS A 295 -23.95 9.27 15.58
N VAL A 296 -24.05 10.34 14.80
CA VAL A 296 -22.90 11.22 14.50
C VAL A 296 -22.18 11.72 15.77
N SER A 297 -22.92 11.95 16.85
CA SER A 297 -22.36 12.33 18.17
C SER A 297 -21.46 11.26 18.79
N GLU A 298 -21.64 9.99 18.42
CA GLU A 298 -20.91 8.82 18.93
C GLU A 298 -19.71 8.45 18.04
N TYR A 299 -19.51 9.16 16.92
CA TYR A 299 -18.34 8.95 16.08
C TYR A 299 -17.06 9.21 16.87
N PRO A 300 -16.00 8.39 16.66
CA PRO A 300 -14.75 8.54 17.39
C PRO A 300 -14.06 9.86 17.04
N ASN A 301 -13.41 10.48 18.03
CA ASN A 301 -12.54 11.63 17.77
C ASN A 301 -11.29 11.16 17.03
N VAL A 302 -10.91 11.92 16.00
CA VAL A 302 -9.74 11.61 15.17
C VAL A 302 -8.77 12.78 15.24
N LEU A 303 -7.53 12.52 15.63
CA LEU A 303 -6.44 13.48 15.46
C LEU A 303 -5.81 13.26 14.08
N VAL A 304 -5.92 14.24 13.19
CA VAL A 304 -5.27 14.24 11.89
C VAL A 304 -3.91 14.93 12.01
N GLY A 305 -2.83 14.18 11.81
CA GLY A 305 -1.47 14.69 11.72
C GLY A 305 -1.10 14.94 10.25
N VAL A 306 -0.87 16.20 9.89
CA VAL A 306 -0.43 16.64 8.56
C VAL A 306 1.05 16.97 8.59
N PHE A 307 1.83 16.39 7.69
CA PHE A 307 3.29 16.55 7.61
C PHE A 307 3.72 17.18 6.28
N ILE A 308 4.30 18.38 6.35
CA ILE A 308 4.83 19.15 5.22
C ILE A 308 6.34 19.23 5.39
N GLU A 309 7.03 18.19 4.94
CA GLU A 309 8.45 17.98 5.22
C GLU A 309 9.40 18.37 4.08
N GLN A 310 8.82 18.79 2.95
CA GLN A 310 9.53 19.27 1.76
C GLN A 310 8.57 20.14 0.92
N PRO A 311 9.09 20.99 0.02
CA PRO A 311 8.26 21.78 -0.87
C PRO A 311 7.36 20.88 -1.71
N THR A 312 6.06 21.08 -1.59
CA THR A 312 5.03 20.20 -2.15
C THR A 312 4.06 20.97 -3.04
N PRO A 313 3.92 20.59 -4.32
CA PRO A 313 2.94 21.19 -5.23
C PRO A 313 1.51 21.12 -4.71
N PHE A 314 0.67 22.09 -5.10
CA PHE A 314 -0.78 22.04 -4.87
C PHE A 314 -1.20 21.90 -3.38
N LEU A 315 -0.40 22.43 -2.46
CA LEU A 315 -0.72 22.40 -1.02
C LEU A 315 -2.08 23.06 -0.69
N PRO A 316 -2.52 24.16 -1.34
CA PRO A 316 -3.87 24.68 -1.15
C PRO A 316 -4.95 23.66 -1.50
N GLU A 317 -4.79 22.89 -2.59
CA GLU A 317 -5.72 21.84 -3.00
C GLU A 317 -5.72 20.67 -2.02
N PHE A 318 -4.55 20.32 -1.45
CA PHE A 318 -4.46 19.35 -0.35
C PHE A 318 -5.35 19.77 0.84
N PHE A 319 -5.25 21.02 1.30
CA PHE A 319 -6.06 21.52 2.40
C PHE A 319 -7.55 21.58 2.06
N GLN A 320 -7.91 21.95 0.82
CA GLN A 320 -9.30 21.88 0.37
C GLN A 320 -9.84 20.44 0.42
N ARG A 321 -9.04 19.44 0.01
CA ARG A 321 -9.44 18.03 0.11
C ARG A 321 -9.66 17.60 1.56
N LEU A 322 -8.78 18.01 2.48
CA LEU A 322 -8.94 17.77 3.92
C LEU A 322 -10.28 18.34 4.45
N LEU A 323 -10.64 19.55 4.04
CA LEU A 323 -11.94 20.15 4.36
C LEU A 323 -13.11 19.37 3.75
N THR A 324 -12.95 18.78 2.58
CA THR A 324 -14.04 18.01 1.94
C THR A 324 -14.16 16.56 2.41
N LEU A 325 -13.27 16.07 3.27
CA LEU A 325 -13.43 14.73 3.86
C LEU A 325 -14.80 14.60 4.52
N ASP A 326 -15.52 13.54 4.16
CA ASP A 326 -16.85 13.23 4.67
C ASP A 326 -16.72 12.62 6.07
N TYR A 327 -16.45 13.48 7.05
CA TYR A 327 -16.39 13.18 8.48
C TYR A 327 -16.74 14.45 9.28
N PRO A 328 -17.46 14.34 10.42
CA PRO A 328 -17.85 15.50 11.22
C PRO A 328 -16.64 16.32 11.65
N LYS A 329 -16.61 17.61 11.32
CA LYS A 329 -15.41 18.45 11.54
C LYS A 329 -15.15 18.75 13.00
N ASP A 330 -16.19 18.80 13.82
CA ASP A 330 -16.13 18.90 15.28
C ASP A 330 -15.47 17.66 15.93
N LYS A 331 -15.41 16.53 15.22
CA LYS A 331 -14.73 15.30 15.64
C LYS A 331 -13.29 15.18 15.12
N LEU A 332 -12.85 16.13 14.30
CA LEU A 332 -11.50 16.19 13.74
C LEU A 332 -10.67 17.22 14.50
N ASN A 333 -9.56 16.76 15.07
CA ASN A 333 -8.51 17.61 15.62
C ASN A 333 -7.36 17.67 14.61
N LEU A 334 -6.80 18.84 14.34
CA LEU A 334 -5.69 18.99 13.42
C LEU A 334 -4.38 19.28 14.14
N PHE A 335 -3.35 18.53 13.79
CA PHE A 335 -1.96 18.82 14.06
C PHE A 335 -1.23 18.96 12.72
N ILE A 336 -0.65 20.14 12.44
CA ILE A 336 0.11 20.38 11.21
C ILE A 336 1.56 20.66 11.62
N HIS A 337 2.48 19.85 11.11
CA HIS A 337 3.91 20.15 11.12
C HIS A 337 4.33 20.66 9.75
N ASN A 338 5.05 21.77 9.73
CA ASN A 338 5.62 22.35 8.53
C ASN A 338 7.11 22.61 8.73
N ASN A 339 7.93 21.99 7.90
CA ASN A 339 9.36 22.21 7.86
C ASN A 339 9.77 23.25 6.80
N GLU A 340 8.83 23.74 5.98
CA GLU A 340 9.11 24.58 4.82
C GLU A 340 8.61 26.02 4.99
N VAL A 341 9.54 26.98 5.06
CA VAL A 341 9.22 28.42 5.13
C VAL A 341 8.34 28.85 3.94
N TYR A 342 8.56 28.27 2.76
CA TYR A 342 7.74 28.51 1.56
C TYR A 342 6.24 28.24 1.80
N HIS A 343 5.90 27.28 2.66
CA HIS A 343 4.53 26.87 2.91
C HIS A 343 3.84 27.60 4.07
N GLU A 344 4.55 28.43 4.84
CA GLU A 344 3.96 29.22 5.92
C GLU A 344 2.77 30.06 5.45
N LYS A 345 2.92 30.75 4.30
CA LYS A 345 1.84 31.57 3.72
C LYS A 345 0.57 30.77 3.40
N HIS A 346 0.73 29.51 2.99
CA HIS A 346 -0.40 28.64 2.65
C HIS A 346 -1.11 28.16 3.91
N ILE A 347 -0.34 27.81 4.94
CA ILE A 347 -0.86 27.34 6.24
C ILE A 347 -1.54 28.48 6.99
N GLN A 348 -0.93 29.67 7.00
CA GLN A 348 -1.51 30.85 7.64
C GLN A 348 -2.89 31.15 7.05
N LYS A 349 -2.99 31.21 5.71
CA LYS A 349 -4.28 31.42 5.03
C LYS A 349 -5.30 30.35 5.41
N PHE A 350 -4.89 29.07 5.39
CA PHE A 350 -5.78 27.97 5.75
C PHE A 350 -6.25 28.05 7.21
N TRP A 351 -5.35 28.41 8.13
CA TRP A 351 -5.65 28.57 9.55
C TRP A 351 -6.61 29.74 9.81
N GLU A 352 -6.36 30.90 9.21
CA GLU A 352 -7.22 32.08 9.35
C GLU A 352 -8.65 31.79 8.89
N GLU A 353 -8.80 31.05 7.79
CA GLU A 353 -10.10 30.70 7.21
C GLU A 353 -10.82 29.57 7.98
N ASN A 354 -10.09 28.61 8.59
CA ASN A 354 -10.67 27.33 9.02
C ASN A 354 -10.42 26.92 10.48
N ARG A 355 -9.72 27.70 11.31
CA ARG A 355 -9.39 27.31 12.69
C ARG A 355 -10.61 26.94 13.57
N ASN A 356 -11.77 27.53 13.30
CA ASN A 356 -13.00 27.31 14.06
C ASN A 356 -13.86 26.16 13.51
N VAL A 357 -13.47 25.55 12.38
CA VAL A 357 -14.20 24.45 11.74
C VAL A 357 -13.89 23.12 12.41
N PHE A 358 -12.67 22.95 12.90
CA PHE A 358 -12.15 21.74 13.53
C PHE A 358 -12.29 21.80 15.06
N GLY A 359 -12.31 20.64 15.72
CA GLY A 359 -12.38 20.57 17.19
C GLY A 359 -11.18 21.20 17.89
N SER A 360 -9.98 21.05 17.30
CA SER A 360 -8.78 21.79 17.67
C SER A 360 -7.84 21.92 16.48
N PHE A 361 -6.97 22.93 16.52
CA PHE A 361 -6.03 23.22 15.45
C PHE A 361 -4.69 23.65 16.03
N LYS A 362 -3.66 22.81 15.88
CA LYS A 362 -2.28 23.10 16.30
C LYS A 362 -1.34 23.10 15.09
N VAL A 363 -0.53 24.14 14.98
CA VAL A 363 0.54 24.26 13.97
C VAL A 363 1.89 24.27 14.69
N VAL A 364 2.86 23.57 14.11
CA VAL A 364 4.28 23.61 14.49
C VAL A 364 5.04 23.98 13.23
N GLY A 365 5.66 25.16 13.23
CA GLY A 365 6.36 25.70 12.07
C GLY A 365 7.85 25.36 12.02
N PRO A 366 8.56 25.82 10.98
CA PRO A 366 9.97 25.53 10.75
C PRO A 366 10.89 26.09 11.86
N GLU A 367 10.43 27.10 12.60
CA GLU A 367 11.16 27.74 13.69
C GLU A 367 11.51 26.80 14.86
N GLU A 368 10.73 25.74 15.05
CA GLU A 368 10.95 24.73 16.10
C GLU A 368 12.07 23.75 15.74
N ASN A 369 12.54 23.74 14.48
CA ASN A 369 13.68 22.96 13.99
C ASN A 369 13.63 21.47 14.39
N LEU A 370 12.46 20.85 14.23
CA LEU A 370 12.26 19.42 14.50
C LEU A 370 12.65 18.60 13.28
N SER A 371 13.29 17.46 13.50
CA SER A 371 13.40 16.46 12.43
C SER A 371 12.03 15.86 12.10
N GLN A 372 11.87 15.34 10.87
CA GLN A 372 10.65 14.66 10.44
C GLN A 372 10.20 13.57 11.44
N GLY A 373 11.15 12.80 11.98
CA GLY A 373 10.85 11.75 12.96
C GLY A 373 10.37 12.31 14.32
N GLU A 374 10.96 13.42 14.79
CA GLU A 374 10.53 14.08 16.03
C GLU A 374 9.13 14.70 15.89
N ALA A 375 8.84 15.30 14.74
CA ALA A 375 7.53 15.85 14.43
C ALA A 375 6.45 14.75 14.39
N ARG A 376 6.71 13.63 13.71
CA ARG A 376 5.80 12.47 13.66
C ARG A 376 5.58 11.85 15.04
N ASN A 377 6.65 11.70 15.83
CA ASN A 377 6.55 11.29 17.23
C ASN A 377 5.67 12.26 18.03
N MET A 378 5.81 13.57 17.84
CA MET A 378 4.99 14.58 18.54
C MET A 378 3.51 14.45 18.16
N GLY A 379 3.18 14.39 16.87
CA GLY A 379 1.80 14.24 16.40
C GLY A 379 1.13 12.98 16.94
N MET A 380 1.83 11.84 16.87
CA MET A 380 1.33 10.56 17.40
C MET A 380 1.18 10.59 18.93
N ASP A 381 2.09 11.23 19.65
CA ASP A 381 2.08 11.32 21.11
C ASP A 381 0.94 12.19 21.65
N LEU A 382 0.49 13.19 20.89
CA LEU A 382 -0.72 13.96 21.22
C LEU A 382 -1.96 13.05 21.30
N CYS A 383 -2.15 12.15 20.32
CA CYS A 383 -3.24 11.17 20.37
C CYS A 383 -3.00 10.11 21.45
N ARG A 384 -1.75 9.68 21.67
CA ARG A 384 -1.42 8.71 22.72
C ARG A 384 -1.82 9.21 24.11
N LYS A 385 -1.54 10.48 24.42
CA LYS A 385 -1.81 11.10 25.72
C LYS A 385 -3.28 11.46 25.94
N ASP A 386 -4.03 11.68 24.87
CA ASP A 386 -5.46 11.97 24.94
C ASP A 386 -6.29 10.68 24.93
N ALA A 387 -6.88 10.34 26.08
CA ALA A 387 -7.76 9.18 26.22
C ALA A 387 -9.01 9.25 25.33
N THR A 388 -9.43 10.45 24.92
CA THR A 388 -10.58 10.66 24.02
C THR A 388 -10.22 10.48 22.54
N CYS A 389 -8.93 10.48 22.20
CA CYS A 389 -8.47 10.21 20.84
C CYS A 389 -8.71 8.74 20.49
N GLY A 390 -9.70 8.51 19.62
CA GLY A 390 -10.08 7.18 19.13
C GLY A 390 -9.14 6.69 18.03
N TYR A 391 -8.73 7.59 17.13
CA TYR A 391 -7.82 7.28 16.03
C TYR A 391 -6.84 8.42 15.74
N TYR A 392 -5.64 8.07 15.31
CA TYR A 392 -4.64 8.97 14.76
C TYR A 392 -4.54 8.76 13.24
N PHE A 393 -4.84 9.78 12.45
CA PHE A 393 -4.77 9.73 10.99
C PHE A 393 -3.58 10.56 10.50
N SER A 394 -2.50 9.88 10.12
CA SER A 394 -1.29 10.52 9.59
C SER A 394 -1.43 10.72 8.09
N MET A 395 -1.11 11.91 7.60
CA MET A 395 -1.13 12.27 6.18
C MET A 395 0.03 13.19 5.82
N ASP A 396 0.77 12.82 4.79
CA ASP A 396 1.80 13.65 4.19
C ASP A 396 1.19 14.54 3.12
N SER A 397 1.80 15.71 2.92
CA SER A 397 1.33 16.72 1.97
C SER A 397 1.32 16.27 0.51
N ASP A 398 2.03 15.20 0.15
CA ASP A 398 2.07 14.63 -1.20
C ASP A 398 0.91 13.66 -1.50
N VAL A 399 -0.04 13.51 -0.58
CA VAL A 399 -1.22 12.64 -0.71
C VAL A 399 -2.45 13.43 -1.17
N MET A 400 -2.93 13.14 -2.37
CA MET A 400 -4.17 13.72 -2.91
C MET A 400 -5.33 12.74 -2.78
N LEU A 401 -6.05 12.80 -1.66
CA LEU A 401 -7.26 11.99 -1.43
C LEU A 401 -8.42 12.50 -2.30
N THR A 402 -8.81 11.72 -3.30
CA THR A 402 -9.96 12.01 -4.17
C THR A 402 -11.25 11.47 -3.58
N ASN A 403 -11.16 10.41 -2.78
CA ASN A 403 -12.30 9.79 -2.12
C ASN A 403 -12.57 10.45 -0.76
N ARG A 404 -13.66 11.21 -0.68
CA ARG A 404 -14.07 11.91 0.55
C ARG A 404 -14.40 10.97 1.71
N GLN A 405 -14.77 9.71 1.44
CA GLN A 405 -15.13 8.71 2.45
C GLN A 405 -13.92 7.96 3.03
N THR A 406 -12.69 8.28 2.60
CA THR A 406 -11.46 7.56 2.99
C THR A 406 -11.39 7.30 4.50
N LEU A 407 -11.60 8.32 5.33
CA LEU A 407 -11.49 8.17 6.78
C LEU A 407 -12.53 7.21 7.38
N LYS A 408 -13.79 7.30 6.94
CA LYS A 408 -14.87 6.36 7.35
C LYS A 408 -14.49 4.93 6.96
N LEU A 409 -14.15 4.72 5.70
CA LEU A 409 -13.79 3.40 5.17
C LEU A 409 -12.61 2.75 5.91
N LEU A 410 -11.63 3.55 6.36
CA LEU A 410 -10.49 3.03 7.14
C LEU A 410 -10.88 2.71 8.59
N ILE A 411 -11.75 3.52 9.23
CA ILE A 411 -12.25 3.28 10.58
C ILE A 411 -13.14 2.01 10.60
N GLU A 412 -14.03 1.87 9.63
CA GLU A 412 -14.95 0.73 9.49
C GLU A 412 -14.20 -0.60 9.35
N GLN A 413 -12.99 -0.58 8.78
CA GLN A 413 -12.14 -1.77 8.66
C GLN A 413 -11.57 -2.27 10.00
N ASN A 414 -11.68 -1.49 11.08
CA ASN A 414 -11.40 -1.93 12.45
C ASN A 414 -9.99 -2.55 12.65
N ARG A 415 -9.00 -2.17 11.86
CA ARG A 415 -7.62 -2.67 11.99
C ARG A 415 -6.80 -1.80 12.94
N LYS A 416 -5.74 -2.37 13.53
CA LYS A 416 -4.81 -1.64 14.43
C LYS A 416 -4.09 -0.51 13.72
N ILE A 417 -3.49 -0.83 12.57
CA ILE A 417 -2.85 0.12 11.66
C ILE A 417 -3.33 -0.21 10.23
N ILE A 418 -3.88 0.78 9.53
CA ILE A 418 -4.36 0.61 8.14
C ILE A 418 -4.14 1.84 7.28
N GLY A 419 -3.64 1.66 6.06
CA GLY A 419 -3.49 2.71 5.06
C GLY A 419 -4.38 2.48 3.83
N PRO A 420 -4.87 3.55 3.18
CA PRO A 420 -5.46 3.45 1.86
C PRO A 420 -4.35 3.31 0.81
N LEU A 421 -4.52 2.43 -0.17
CA LEU A 421 -3.59 2.37 -1.30
C LEU A 421 -3.69 3.65 -2.13
N VAL A 422 -2.57 4.37 -2.23
CA VAL A 422 -2.39 5.51 -3.14
C VAL A 422 -1.14 5.27 -3.99
N THR A 423 -1.26 5.61 -5.28
CA THR A 423 -0.22 5.35 -6.28
C THR A 423 0.17 6.63 -7.00
N ARG A 424 1.41 6.74 -7.45
CA ARG A 424 1.79 7.79 -8.39
C ARG A 424 1.11 7.54 -9.74
N HIS A 425 0.53 8.59 -10.32
CA HIS A 425 -0.20 8.46 -11.58
C HIS A 425 0.64 7.79 -12.68
N SER A 426 0.06 6.79 -13.34
CA SER A 426 0.69 6.03 -14.43
C SER A 426 2.02 5.33 -14.05
N LYS A 427 2.29 5.11 -12.76
CA LYS A 427 3.48 4.43 -12.25
C LYS A 427 3.08 3.33 -11.25
N LEU A 428 3.99 2.39 -10.99
CA LEU A 428 3.79 1.36 -9.97
C LEU A 428 4.14 1.82 -8.55
N TRP A 429 4.87 2.94 -8.41
CA TRP A 429 5.26 3.49 -7.11
C TRP A 429 4.02 3.82 -6.26
N SER A 430 3.96 3.25 -5.07
CA SER A 430 2.84 3.33 -4.13
C SER A 430 3.32 3.52 -2.70
N ASN A 431 2.41 3.81 -1.79
CA ASN A 431 2.67 4.05 -0.37
C ASN A 431 2.87 2.78 0.48
N PHE A 432 3.28 1.65 -0.12
CA PHE A 432 3.55 0.41 0.61
C PHE A 432 4.60 -0.46 -0.07
N TRP A 433 5.25 -1.34 0.69
CA TRP A 433 6.08 -2.42 0.16
C TRP A 433 5.45 -3.77 0.51
N GLY A 434 5.45 -4.70 -0.45
CA GLY A 434 4.92 -6.06 -0.23
C GLY A 434 5.93 -7.03 0.38
N ALA A 435 7.24 -6.72 0.30
CA ALA A 435 8.30 -7.56 0.85
C ALA A 435 9.48 -6.70 1.34
N LEU A 436 10.39 -7.33 2.10
CA LEU A 436 11.64 -6.73 2.56
C LEU A 436 12.82 -7.56 2.04
N SER A 437 13.94 -6.89 1.74
CA SER A 437 15.22 -7.54 1.57
C SER A 437 15.76 -8.07 2.91
N LEU A 438 16.84 -8.86 2.88
CA LEU A 438 17.50 -9.35 4.10
C LEU A 438 18.00 -8.20 5.00
N ASP A 439 18.35 -7.06 4.41
CA ASP A 439 18.79 -5.86 5.11
C ASP A 439 17.61 -4.99 5.61
N GLY A 440 16.37 -5.43 5.38
CA GLY A 440 15.16 -4.71 5.81
C GLY A 440 14.72 -3.56 4.91
N TYR A 441 15.29 -3.45 3.70
CA TYR A 441 14.94 -2.44 2.68
C TYR A 441 13.90 -2.96 1.70
N TYR A 442 13.52 -2.12 0.73
CA TYR A 442 12.55 -2.47 -0.31
C TYR A 442 12.89 -3.78 -1.03
N ALA A 443 11.89 -4.67 -1.08
CA ALA A 443 11.81 -5.75 -2.04
C ALA A 443 10.41 -5.81 -2.63
N ARG A 444 10.32 -6.21 -3.90
CA ARG A 444 9.04 -6.41 -4.58
C ARG A 444 8.49 -7.80 -4.22
N SER A 445 7.29 -7.87 -3.66
CA SER A 445 6.58 -9.14 -3.49
C SER A 445 6.01 -9.64 -4.83
N GLU A 446 5.73 -10.94 -4.89
CA GLU A 446 5.16 -11.58 -6.09
C GLU A 446 3.82 -10.98 -6.52
N ASP A 447 3.02 -10.52 -5.57
CA ASP A 447 1.67 -9.98 -5.77
C ASP A 447 1.60 -8.44 -5.83
N TYR A 448 2.73 -7.74 -5.69
CA TYR A 448 2.76 -6.27 -5.61
C TYR A 448 2.06 -5.59 -6.79
N VAL A 449 2.37 -6.02 -8.01
CA VAL A 449 1.79 -5.45 -9.24
C VAL A 449 0.29 -5.71 -9.32
N ASP A 450 -0.14 -6.90 -8.90
CA ASP A 450 -1.55 -7.27 -8.90
C ASP A 450 -2.36 -6.46 -7.88
N ILE A 451 -1.79 -6.13 -6.72
CA ILE A 451 -2.39 -5.26 -5.71
C ILE A 451 -2.44 -3.80 -6.22
N VAL A 452 -1.33 -3.28 -6.74
CA VAL A 452 -1.24 -1.89 -7.23
C VAL A 452 -2.18 -1.65 -8.41
N GLN A 453 -2.25 -2.59 -9.37
CA GLN A 453 -3.14 -2.52 -10.52
C GLN A 453 -4.57 -2.96 -10.20
N ARG A 454 -4.87 -3.29 -8.93
CA ARG A 454 -6.18 -3.71 -8.44
C ARG A 454 -6.74 -4.94 -9.18
N LYS A 455 -5.86 -5.82 -9.66
CA LYS A 455 -6.21 -7.17 -10.15
C LYS A 455 -6.60 -8.08 -8.98
N ARG A 456 -5.96 -7.88 -7.82
CA ARG A 456 -6.36 -8.47 -6.54
C ARG A 456 -6.77 -7.35 -5.61
N VAL A 457 -8.03 -7.37 -5.18
CA VAL A 457 -8.62 -6.34 -4.33
C VAL A 457 -8.92 -6.92 -2.95
N GLY A 458 -8.50 -6.23 -1.89
CA GLY A 458 -8.64 -6.69 -0.51
C GLY A 458 -7.98 -5.78 0.52
N VAL A 459 -7.73 -6.36 1.70
CA VAL A 459 -7.02 -5.78 2.84
C VAL A 459 -5.82 -6.67 3.11
N TRP A 460 -4.62 -6.12 2.96
CA TRP A 460 -3.37 -6.89 2.86
C TRP A 460 -2.46 -6.59 4.03
N ASN A 461 -2.04 -7.60 4.79
CA ASN A 461 -1.00 -7.47 5.80
C ASN A 461 0.36 -7.27 5.11
N ILE A 462 1.03 -6.16 5.40
CA ILE A 462 2.21 -5.68 4.69
C ILE A 462 3.34 -5.32 5.66
N PRO A 463 4.62 -5.45 5.23
CA PRO A 463 5.76 -5.11 6.07
C PRO A 463 6.03 -3.60 6.19
N TYR A 464 5.61 -2.77 5.24
CA TYR A 464 5.93 -1.34 5.21
C TYR A 464 4.82 -0.52 4.57
N MET A 465 4.50 0.63 5.19
CA MET A 465 3.61 1.67 4.68
C MET A 465 4.18 3.05 4.95
N ALA A 466 3.78 4.03 4.14
CA ALA A 466 4.20 5.43 4.28
C ALA A 466 3.08 6.39 3.83
N HIS A 467 3.33 7.69 3.89
CA HIS A 467 2.50 8.79 3.39
C HIS A 467 1.11 8.96 4.03
N VAL A 468 0.29 7.92 4.14
CA VAL A 468 -1.06 8.00 4.71
C VAL A 468 -1.47 6.71 5.39
N TYR A 469 -1.84 6.81 6.66
CA TYR A 469 -2.27 5.68 7.48
C TYR A 469 -3.06 6.12 8.71
N LEU A 470 -3.95 5.24 9.16
CA LEU A 470 -4.78 5.36 10.34
C LEU A 470 -4.27 4.38 11.41
N VAL A 471 -4.07 4.86 12.62
CA VAL A 471 -3.69 4.06 13.79
C VAL A 471 -4.77 4.18 14.86
N LYS A 472 -5.20 3.06 15.42
CA LYS A 472 -6.11 3.06 16.58
C LYS A 472 -5.43 3.69 17.80
N GLY A 473 -6.12 4.62 18.46
CA GLY A 473 -5.62 5.27 19.67
C GLY A 473 -5.35 4.29 20.81
N SER A 474 -6.13 3.21 20.93
CA SER A 474 -5.90 2.16 21.92
C SER A 474 -4.58 1.41 21.68
N VAL A 475 -4.19 1.21 20.43
CA VAL A 475 -2.90 0.56 20.06
C VAL A 475 -1.73 1.43 20.50
N LEU A 476 -1.83 2.75 20.31
CA LEU A 476 -0.82 3.71 20.79
C LEU A 476 -0.63 3.68 22.31
N ARG A 477 -1.69 3.36 23.07
CA ARG A 477 -1.65 3.33 24.55
C ARG A 477 -1.27 1.97 25.12
N ASN A 478 -1.61 0.89 24.43
CA ASN A 478 -1.48 -0.48 24.96
C ASN A 478 -0.32 -1.27 24.36
N GLU A 479 -0.01 -1.08 23.08
CA GLU A 479 0.98 -1.88 22.34
C GLU A 479 2.20 -1.01 21.95
N LEU A 480 1.96 0.21 21.49
CA LEU A 480 2.99 1.17 21.08
C LEU A 480 3.21 2.27 22.13
N LYS A 481 3.62 1.85 23.34
CA LYS A 481 3.72 2.70 24.54
C LYS A 481 4.88 3.71 24.50
N GLU A 482 5.96 3.38 23.81
CA GLU A 482 7.16 4.22 23.78
C GLU A 482 6.89 5.53 23.02
N ARG A 483 7.64 6.58 23.35
CA ARG A 483 7.46 7.86 22.63
C ARG A 483 8.12 7.83 21.26
N ASN A 484 9.25 7.14 21.15
CA ASN A 484 10.12 7.22 19.98
C ASN A 484 9.95 6.01 19.06
N TYR A 485 9.06 6.14 18.07
CA TYR A 485 8.86 5.12 17.04
C TYR A 485 9.39 5.52 15.66
N PHE A 486 9.60 6.81 15.42
CA PHE A 486 10.03 7.34 14.13
C PHE A 486 11.52 7.73 14.06
N VAL A 487 12.29 7.59 15.14
CA VAL A 487 13.73 7.90 15.14
C VAL A 487 14.53 6.65 15.46
N LEU A 488 15.19 6.10 14.43
CA LEU A 488 16.17 5.04 14.54
C LEU A 488 17.36 5.39 13.64
N GLU A 489 18.59 5.17 14.13
CA GLU A 489 19.80 5.52 13.39
C GLU A 489 19.80 4.84 12.00
N LYS A 490 20.10 5.62 10.94
CA LYS A 490 20.25 5.18 9.53
C LYS A 490 18.97 4.73 8.82
N LEU A 491 17.80 4.78 9.46
CA LEU A 491 16.52 4.54 8.80
C LEU A 491 15.76 5.85 8.60
N ASP A 492 15.02 5.97 7.51
CA ASP A 492 14.03 7.04 7.39
C ASP A 492 12.89 6.83 8.42
N PRO A 493 12.15 7.90 8.76
CA PRO A 493 11.12 7.84 9.80
C PRO A 493 10.04 6.78 9.57
N ASP A 494 9.60 6.57 8.33
CA ASP A 494 8.55 5.61 8.00
C ASP A 494 9.07 4.18 8.11
N MET A 495 10.32 3.93 7.67
CA MET A 495 11.00 2.65 7.89
C MET A 495 11.17 2.35 9.38
N ALA A 496 11.55 3.35 10.19
CA ALA A 496 11.69 3.21 11.63
C ALA A 496 10.34 2.84 12.29
N PHE A 497 9.26 3.55 11.95
CA PHE A 497 7.93 3.26 12.48
C PHE A 497 7.45 1.86 12.10
N CYS A 498 7.59 1.49 10.81
CA CYS A 498 7.19 0.18 10.33
C CYS A 498 8.02 -0.92 11.01
N ARG A 499 9.33 -0.74 11.15
CA ARG A 499 10.20 -1.70 11.82
C ARG A 499 9.80 -1.90 13.27
N ASN A 500 9.64 -0.81 14.03
CA ASN A 500 9.29 -0.89 15.44
C ASN A 500 7.91 -1.53 15.63
N SER A 501 6.94 -1.23 14.75
CA SER A 501 5.62 -1.89 14.78
C SER A 501 5.71 -3.40 14.56
N ARG A 502 6.56 -3.85 13.62
CA ARG A 502 6.82 -5.28 13.38
C ARG A 502 7.52 -5.95 14.55
N GLU A 503 8.48 -5.28 15.19
CA GLU A 503 9.18 -5.81 16.38
C GLU A 503 8.21 -6.01 17.56
N MET A 504 7.17 -5.16 17.66
CA MET A 504 6.07 -5.31 18.63
C MET A 504 4.98 -6.30 18.21
N GLY A 505 5.10 -6.94 17.04
CA GLY A 505 4.10 -7.89 16.54
C GLY A 505 2.77 -7.26 16.10
N VAL A 506 2.74 -5.95 15.89
CA VAL A 506 1.54 -5.22 15.41
C VAL A 506 1.50 -5.28 13.89
N PHE A 507 0.40 -5.81 13.35
CA PHE A 507 0.21 -5.90 11.90
C PHE A 507 -0.19 -4.54 11.30
N MET A 508 0.35 -4.29 10.11
CA MET A 508 0.04 -3.13 9.30
C MET A 508 -0.69 -3.57 8.04
N TYR A 509 -1.77 -2.89 7.69
CA TYR A 509 -2.62 -3.28 6.58
C TYR A 509 -2.69 -2.20 5.50
N ILE A 510 -2.68 -2.58 4.23
CA ILE A 510 -3.07 -1.69 3.13
C ILE A 510 -4.39 -2.17 2.52
N THR A 511 -5.31 -1.25 2.24
CA THR A 511 -6.56 -1.56 1.54
C THR A 511 -6.59 -0.95 0.16
N ASN A 512 -6.95 -1.75 -0.85
CA ASN A 512 -7.19 -1.30 -2.21
C ASN A 512 -8.63 -1.59 -2.68
N ARG A 513 -9.55 -1.79 -1.71
CA ARG A 513 -10.99 -2.02 -1.95
C ARG A 513 -11.67 -0.88 -2.69
N HIS A 514 -11.23 0.35 -2.44
CA HIS A 514 -11.73 1.54 -3.11
C HIS A 514 -10.61 2.28 -3.83
N ASP A 515 -10.98 3.15 -4.76
CA ASP A 515 -10.05 4.19 -5.21
C ASP A 515 -10.05 5.27 -4.14
N PHE A 516 -8.89 5.55 -3.55
CA PHE A 516 -8.75 6.50 -2.46
C PHE A 516 -8.14 7.84 -2.90
N GLY A 517 -7.29 7.80 -3.93
CA GLY A 517 -6.49 8.95 -4.32
C GLY A 517 -5.17 8.55 -4.95
N ARG A 518 -4.24 9.50 -4.96
CA ARG A 518 -2.95 9.38 -5.63
C ARG A 518 -1.84 10.07 -4.84
N LEU A 519 -0.60 9.72 -5.18
CA LEU A 519 0.59 10.43 -4.74
C LEU A 519 1.02 11.41 -5.83
N ILE A 520 1.31 12.65 -5.46
CA ILE A 520 1.96 13.61 -6.34
C ILE A 520 3.49 13.45 -6.28
N SER A 521 4.16 13.88 -7.33
CA SER A 521 5.62 13.99 -7.39
C SER A 521 6.04 15.31 -6.77
N THR A 522 6.86 15.25 -5.72
CA THR A 522 7.57 16.41 -5.15
C THR A 522 8.98 16.55 -5.71
N ALA A 523 9.40 15.63 -6.58
CA ALA A 523 10.72 15.63 -7.15
C ALA A 523 10.92 16.88 -8.03
N ASN A 524 12.03 17.58 -7.81
CA ASN A 524 12.42 18.78 -8.56
C ASN A 524 11.36 19.91 -8.53
N TYR A 525 10.55 20.01 -7.48
CA TYR A 525 9.61 21.13 -7.36
C TYR A 525 10.38 22.45 -7.15
N ASN A 526 10.38 23.29 -8.18
CA ASN A 526 11.03 24.59 -8.14
C ASN A 526 10.11 25.61 -7.46
N ILE A 527 10.62 26.25 -6.40
CA ILE A 527 9.90 27.29 -5.65
C ILE A 527 10.32 28.73 -6.00
N SER A 528 11.08 28.92 -7.09
CA SER A 528 11.61 30.23 -7.50
C SER A 528 10.65 31.12 -8.29
N HIS A 529 9.52 30.57 -8.75
CA HIS A 529 8.52 31.31 -9.53
C HIS A 529 7.49 31.97 -8.62
N TYR A 530 6.78 32.97 -9.15
CA TYR A 530 5.72 33.62 -8.37
C TYR A 530 4.55 32.66 -8.14
N ASN A 531 4.18 31.87 -9.17
CA ASN A 531 3.21 30.78 -9.11
C ASN A 531 3.83 29.44 -9.56
N ASN A 532 4.53 28.77 -8.66
CA ASN A 532 5.32 27.55 -8.93
C ASN A 532 4.52 26.38 -9.53
N ASP A 533 3.25 26.23 -9.15
CA ASP A 533 2.40 25.14 -9.63
C ASP A 533 2.11 25.21 -11.14
N LEU A 534 2.26 26.38 -11.79
CA LEU A 534 2.11 26.51 -13.25
C LEU A 534 3.07 25.58 -14.00
N TRP A 535 4.27 25.34 -13.46
CA TRP A 535 5.29 24.48 -14.08
C TRP A 535 5.09 22.98 -13.84
N GLN A 536 4.02 22.57 -13.14
CA GLN A 536 3.80 21.18 -12.74
C GLN A 536 3.07 20.31 -13.78
N ILE A 537 2.86 20.82 -15.00
CA ILE A 537 2.13 20.12 -16.07
C ILE A 537 2.76 18.78 -16.44
N PHE A 538 4.09 18.62 -16.31
CA PHE A 538 4.78 17.38 -16.65
C PHE A 538 4.85 16.38 -15.49
N GLU A 539 5.21 16.86 -14.30
CA GLU A 539 5.41 15.99 -13.13
C GLU A 539 4.08 15.52 -12.53
N ASN A 540 3.07 16.40 -12.55
CA ASN A 540 1.77 16.18 -11.92
C ASN A 540 0.62 16.59 -12.86
N PRO A 541 0.49 15.97 -14.05
CA PRO A 541 -0.45 16.40 -15.10
C PRO A 541 -1.92 16.34 -14.68
N VAL A 542 -2.29 15.41 -13.81
CA VAL A 542 -3.68 15.24 -13.36
C VAL A 542 -4.08 16.39 -12.44
N ASP A 543 -3.27 16.68 -11.43
CA ASP A 543 -3.47 17.76 -10.47
C ASP A 543 -3.38 19.13 -11.15
N TRP A 544 -2.42 19.29 -12.08
CA TRP A 544 -2.31 20.49 -12.91
C TRP A 544 -3.57 20.71 -13.74
N LYS A 545 -4.09 19.66 -14.39
CA LYS A 545 -5.35 19.73 -15.15
C LYS A 545 -6.53 20.10 -14.25
N GLU A 546 -6.67 19.48 -13.09
CA GLU A 546 -7.75 19.78 -12.15
C GLU A 546 -7.72 21.24 -11.66
N LYS A 547 -6.52 21.81 -11.47
CA LYS A 547 -6.34 23.21 -11.04
C LYS A 547 -6.53 24.22 -12.19
N TYR A 548 -5.95 23.94 -13.34
CA TYR A 548 -5.74 24.96 -14.38
C TYR A 548 -6.61 24.84 -15.61
N ILE A 549 -7.15 23.66 -15.93
CA ILE A 549 -8.04 23.51 -17.08
C ILE A 549 -9.48 23.79 -16.67
N HIS A 550 -10.22 24.44 -17.57
CA HIS A 550 -11.61 24.80 -17.32
C HIS A 550 -12.45 23.53 -17.05
N PRO A 551 -13.30 23.48 -16.00
CA PRO A 551 -14.10 22.30 -15.67
C PRO A 551 -14.98 21.77 -16.81
N ASN A 552 -15.50 22.68 -17.66
CA ASN A 552 -16.30 22.33 -18.84
C ASN A 552 -15.49 21.97 -20.10
N TYR A 553 -14.14 21.95 -20.06
CA TYR A 553 -13.31 21.65 -21.24
C TYR A 553 -13.67 20.29 -21.87
N THR A 554 -13.88 19.25 -21.07
CA THR A 554 -14.22 17.91 -21.59
C THR A 554 -15.57 17.87 -22.31
N ARG A 555 -16.50 18.79 -21.97
CA ARG A 555 -17.82 18.89 -22.60
C ARG A 555 -17.76 19.36 -24.06
N ILE A 556 -16.62 19.92 -24.50
CA ILE A 556 -16.36 20.18 -25.92
C ILE A 556 -16.48 18.88 -26.73
N PHE A 557 -15.92 17.78 -26.21
CA PHE A 557 -15.84 16.51 -26.93
C PHE A 557 -17.12 15.69 -26.81
N THR A 558 -17.81 15.75 -25.67
CA THR A 558 -19.02 14.95 -25.40
C THR A 558 -20.32 15.64 -25.79
N GLU A 559 -20.43 16.96 -25.58
CA GLU A 559 -21.68 17.72 -25.72
C GLU A 559 -21.59 18.83 -26.78
N ASN A 560 -20.47 18.93 -27.50
CA ASN A 560 -20.18 20.04 -28.41
C ASN A 560 -20.31 21.41 -27.72
N HIS A 561 -19.83 21.52 -26.48
CA HIS A 561 -19.84 22.78 -25.71
C HIS A 561 -18.79 23.77 -26.25
N MET A 562 -19.05 24.29 -27.45
CA MET A 562 -18.26 25.29 -28.18
C MET A 562 -19.21 26.11 -29.06
N GLU A 563 -18.79 27.31 -29.41
CA GLU A 563 -19.57 28.24 -30.23
C GLU A 563 -18.78 28.60 -31.50
N GLU A 564 -19.47 29.03 -32.55
CA GLU A 564 -18.86 29.58 -33.76
C GLU A 564 -19.39 31.01 -33.96
N PRO A 565 -18.89 32.01 -33.20
CA PRO A 565 -19.40 33.38 -33.25
C PRO A 565 -19.22 34.06 -34.62
N CYS A 566 -18.20 33.67 -35.38
CA CYS A 566 -17.93 34.13 -36.75
C CYS A 566 -17.58 32.92 -37.62
N PRO A 567 -17.78 32.96 -38.95
CA PRO A 567 -17.44 31.85 -39.84
C PRO A 567 -16.00 31.37 -39.63
N ASP A 568 -15.80 30.07 -39.38
CA ASP A 568 -14.51 29.43 -39.10
C ASP A 568 -13.74 30.01 -37.88
N VAL A 569 -14.47 30.65 -36.95
CA VAL A 569 -13.93 31.13 -35.67
C VAL A 569 -14.61 30.36 -34.55
N PHE A 570 -13.91 29.39 -33.97
CA PHE A 570 -14.43 28.52 -32.92
C PHE A 570 -14.06 29.02 -31.53
N TRP A 571 -15.01 29.07 -30.61
CA TRP A 571 -14.85 29.66 -29.28
C TRP A 571 -15.23 28.64 -28.19
N PHE A 572 -14.29 28.34 -27.30
CA PHE A 572 -14.43 27.24 -26.34
C PHE A 572 -13.72 27.51 -25.00
N PRO A 573 -14.17 26.91 -23.88
CA PRO A 573 -13.51 27.06 -22.59
C PRO A 573 -12.20 26.24 -22.53
N VAL A 574 -11.12 26.81 -22.01
CA VAL A 574 -9.83 26.11 -21.90
C VAL A 574 -9.17 26.24 -20.53
N PHE A 575 -9.07 27.45 -19.97
CA PHE A 575 -8.42 27.69 -18.69
C PHE A 575 -9.43 27.97 -17.58
N SER A 576 -9.11 27.54 -16.35
CA SER A 576 -9.81 27.97 -15.15
C SER A 576 -9.50 29.44 -14.86
N GLU A 577 -10.37 30.10 -14.07
CA GLU A 577 -10.08 31.48 -13.65
C GLU A 577 -8.74 31.59 -12.91
N LYS A 578 -8.41 30.56 -12.12
CA LYS A 578 -7.17 30.46 -11.35
C LYS A 578 -5.94 30.42 -12.26
N ALA A 579 -5.99 29.67 -13.36
CA ALA A 579 -4.92 29.66 -14.36
C ALA A 579 -4.70 31.05 -14.93
N CYS A 580 -5.78 31.72 -15.32
CA CYS A 580 -5.69 33.06 -15.87
C CYS A 580 -5.07 34.06 -14.89
N ASP A 581 -5.49 34.04 -13.62
CA ASP A 581 -4.96 34.95 -12.60
C ASP A 581 -3.49 34.67 -12.29
N GLU A 582 -3.09 33.39 -12.19
CA GLU A 582 -1.69 33.03 -11.92
C GLU A 582 -0.78 33.34 -13.11
N ILE A 583 -1.24 33.13 -14.36
CA ILE A 583 -0.48 33.52 -15.57
C ILE A 583 -0.29 35.04 -15.60
N VAL A 584 -1.35 35.83 -15.38
CA VAL A 584 -1.24 37.30 -15.36
C VAL A 584 -0.32 37.74 -14.22
N GLY A 585 -0.44 37.14 -13.04
CA GLY A 585 0.43 37.43 -11.90
C GLY A 585 1.91 37.17 -12.20
N GLU A 586 2.23 36.08 -12.89
CA GLU A 586 3.61 35.77 -13.30
C GLU A 586 4.15 36.78 -14.32
N MET A 587 3.33 37.18 -15.30
CA MET A 587 3.72 38.17 -16.31
C MET A 587 3.94 39.56 -15.69
N GLU A 588 3.07 40.00 -14.79
CA GLU A 588 3.23 41.27 -14.06
C GLU A 588 4.44 41.22 -13.10
N HIS A 589 4.72 40.07 -12.49
CA HIS A 589 5.90 39.90 -11.65
C HIS A 589 7.21 40.03 -12.45
N TYR A 590 7.25 39.49 -13.67
CA TYR A 590 8.39 39.68 -14.58
C TYR A 590 8.53 41.15 -15.03
N GLY A 591 7.41 41.83 -15.31
CA GLY A 591 7.30 43.28 -15.47
C GLY A 591 7.97 43.89 -16.71
N SER A 592 8.79 43.15 -17.45
CA SER A 592 9.56 43.67 -18.59
C SER A 592 8.80 43.57 -19.92
N TRP A 593 7.72 44.34 -20.03
CA TRP A 593 6.83 44.45 -21.20
C TRP A 593 7.47 45.22 -22.37
N SER A 594 7.31 44.72 -23.60
CA SER A 594 8.00 45.20 -24.82
C SER A 594 7.76 46.68 -25.20
N GLY A 595 6.59 47.21 -24.88
CA GLY A 595 6.13 48.54 -25.28
C GLY A 595 5.70 48.70 -26.72
N GLY A 596 5.42 47.61 -27.45
CA GLY A 596 4.81 47.67 -28.78
C GLY A 596 5.67 48.39 -29.82
N ARG A 597 7.00 48.22 -29.78
CA ARG A 597 7.96 48.82 -30.72
C ARG A 597 8.30 47.84 -31.84
N HIS A 598 8.47 48.35 -33.06
CA HIS A 598 8.81 47.55 -34.25
C HIS A 598 10.18 46.86 -34.18
N GLU A 599 11.14 47.42 -33.44
CA GLU A 599 12.43 46.78 -33.20
C GLU A 599 12.35 45.95 -31.92
N ASP A 600 12.40 44.62 -32.08
CA ASP A 600 12.39 43.70 -30.95
C ASP A 600 13.63 42.79 -31.01
N LYS A 601 14.59 43.09 -30.12
CA LYS A 601 15.83 42.33 -29.96
C LYS A 601 15.62 40.92 -29.39
N ARG A 602 14.41 40.58 -28.95
CA ARG A 602 14.05 39.32 -28.29
C ARG A 602 13.62 38.25 -29.29
N ILE A 603 13.22 38.62 -30.51
CA ILE A 603 12.81 37.71 -31.59
C ILE A 603 13.91 37.51 -32.65
N SER A 604 13.97 36.30 -33.23
CA SER A 604 14.91 35.99 -34.29
C SER A 604 14.55 36.76 -35.56
N GLY A 605 15.32 37.80 -35.89
CA GLY A 605 15.07 38.70 -37.02
C GLY A 605 14.96 40.18 -36.65
N GLY A 606 14.81 40.52 -35.35
CA GLY A 606 14.94 41.90 -34.84
C GLY A 606 13.83 42.88 -35.20
N TYR A 607 12.84 42.48 -36.02
CA TYR A 607 11.80 43.36 -36.52
C TYR A 607 10.42 42.68 -36.49
N GLU A 608 9.48 43.31 -35.79
CA GLU A 608 8.09 42.88 -35.69
C GLU A 608 7.21 43.74 -36.60
N THR A 609 6.55 43.08 -37.57
CA THR A 609 5.72 43.76 -38.56
C THR A 609 4.47 44.40 -37.93
N VAL A 610 3.99 43.85 -36.81
CA VAL A 610 2.81 44.33 -36.08
C VAL A 610 3.06 44.20 -34.57
N PRO A 611 3.71 45.20 -33.93
CA PRO A 611 4.20 45.04 -32.58
C PRO A 611 3.11 45.14 -31.52
N THR A 612 3.23 44.32 -30.48
CA THR A 612 2.35 44.30 -29.30
C THR A 612 3.12 44.55 -28.01
N ASP A 613 2.49 45.13 -27.00
CA ASP A 613 3.05 45.26 -25.65
C ASP A 613 2.94 43.92 -24.93
N ASP A 614 4.00 43.13 -24.99
CA ASP A 614 3.94 41.70 -24.69
C ASP A 614 5.15 41.15 -23.92
N ILE A 615 4.93 39.96 -23.38
CA ILE A 615 5.94 39.08 -22.80
C ILE A 615 5.79 37.70 -23.45
N HIS A 616 6.87 37.19 -24.03
CA HIS A 616 6.91 35.84 -24.58
C HIS A 616 7.08 34.80 -23.47
N MET A 617 6.45 33.63 -23.62
CA MET A 617 6.58 32.52 -22.66
C MET A 617 8.04 32.10 -22.45
N LYS A 618 8.87 32.22 -23.48
CA LYS A 618 10.31 31.93 -23.41
C LYS A 618 11.07 32.88 -22.45
N GLN A 619 10.63 34.12 -22.30
CA GLN A 619 11.29 35.09 -21.42
C GLN A 619 11.15 34.74 -19.94
N ILE A 620 10.05 34.08 -19.58
CA ILE A 620 9.78 33.60 -18.22
C ILE A 620 10.11 32.11 -18.04
N GLY A 621 10.66 31.46 -19.07
CA GLY A 621 10.99 30.03 -19.03
C GLY A 621 9.77 29.11 -18.96
N PHE A 622 8.63 29.50 -19.55
CA PHE A 622 7.37 28.76 -19.57
C PHE A 622 7.04 28.18 -20.97
N ASP A 623 7.98 28.23 -21.91
CA ASP A 623 7.75 27.84 -23.30
C ASP A 623 7.49 26.35 -23.47
N LYS A 624 8.17 25.49 -22.70
CA LYS A 624 8.01 24.03 -22.78
C LYS A 624 6.65 23.60 -22.26
N GLU A 625 6.27 24.14 -21.11
CA GLU A 625 5.00 23.91 -20.44
C GLU A 625 3.84 24.39 -21.32
N TRP A 626 3.97 25.58 -21.90
CA TRP A 626 2.97 26.13 -22.82
C TRP A 626 2.83 25.30 -24.11
N LEU A 627 3.93 24.85 -24.70
CA LEU A 627 3.89 23.95 -25.86
C LEU A 627 3.25 22.61 -25.53
N HIS A 628 3.49 22.07 -24.33
CA HIS A 628 2.81 20.86 -23.88
C HIS A 628 1.31 21.11 -23.69
N PHE A 629 0.93 22.25 -23.10
CA PHE A 629 -0.47 22.68 -23.02
C PHE A 629 -1.14 22.73 -24.40
N ILE A 630 -0.48 23.31 -25.41
CA ILE A 630 -1.02 23.34 -26.79
C ILE A 630 -1.25 21.91 -27.31
N ARG A 631 -0.27 21.02 -27.13
CA ARG A 631 -0.37 19.64 -27.61
C ARG A 631 -1.49 18.84 -26.94
N GLU A 632 -1.64 18.98 -25.63
CA GLU A 632 -2.61 18.21 -24.84
C GLU A 632 -4.02 18.78 -24.88
N PHE A 633 -4.18 20.11 -24.96
CA PHE A 633 -5.48 20.77 -24.78
C PHE A 633 -5.97 21.57 -25.99
N ILE A 634 -5.09 21.98 -26.90
CA ILE A 634 -5.50 22.76 -28.10
C ILE A 634 -5.59 21.85 -29.31
N SER A 635 -4.57 21.02 -29.57
CA SER A 635 -4.55 20.12 -30.72
C SER A 635 -5.80 19.23 -30.81
N PRO A 636 -6.32 18.60 -29.73
CA PRO A 636 -7.53 17.78 -29.83
C PRO A 636 -8.77 18.59 -30.24
N VAL A 637 -8.88 19.85 -29.81
CA VAL A 637 -9.96 20.74 -30.22
C VAL A 637 -9.82 21.10 -31.71
N THR A 638 -8.60 21.42 -32.17
CA THR A 638 -8.33 21.69 -33.59
C THR A 638 -8.73 20.51 -34.48
N LEU A 639 -8.38 19.27 -34.11
CA LEU A 639 -8.79 18.07 -34.86
C LEU A 639 -10.32 17.91 -34.92
N LYS A 640 -11.02 18.32 -33.86
CA LYS A 640 -12.49 18.26 -33.80
C LYS A 640 -13.14 19.28 -34.73
N VAL A 641 -12.68 20.53 -34.71
CA VAL A 641 -13.34 21.63 -35.44
C VAL A 641 -12.90 21.71 -36.91
N PHE A 642 -11.65 21.36 -37.22
CA PHE A 642 -11.12 21.30 -38.58
C PHE A 642 -10.89 19.84 -39.00
N SER A 643 -11.98 19.15 -39.34
CA SER A 643 -11.93 17.76 -39.78
C SER A 643 -10.95 17.57 -40.95
N GLY A 644 -9.98 16.67 -40.77
CA GLY A 644 -8.94 16.38 -41.76
C GLY A 644 -7.64 17.18 -41.57
N TYR A 645 -7.61 18.16 -40.66
CA TYR A 645 -6.38 18.85 -40.27
C TYR A 645 -5.73 18.17 -39.06
N TYR A 646 -4.43 17.88 -39.17
CA TYR A 646 -3.65 17.25 -38.11
C TYR A 646 -2.50 18.18 -37.72
N THR A 647 -2.47 18.58 -36.45
CA THR A 647 -1.42 19.43 -35.90
C THR A 647 -0.53 18.67 -34.92
N LYS A 648 0.77 19.03 -34.90
CA LYS A 648 1.72 18.60 -33.85
C LYS A 648 1.82 19.61 -32.71
N GLY A 649 1.01 20.68 -32.74
CA GLY A 649 1.02 21.74 -31.74
C GLY A 649 2.35 22.49 -31.69
N TYR A 650 2.94 22.80 -32.85
CA TYR A 650 4.18 23.56 -32.90
C TYR A 650 3.87 25.06 -32.95
N ALA A 651 4.45 25.84 -32.04
CA ALA A 651 4.27 27.29 -32.02
C ALA A 651 5.56 27.99 -31.59
N VAL A 652 6.06 28.91 -32.43
CA VAL A 652 7.26 29.70 -32.13
C VAL A 652 6.90 30.96 -31.35
N MET A 653 5.77 31.58 -31.69
CA MET A 653 5.30 32.80 -31.05
C MET A 653 4.19 32.47 -30.06
N ASN A 654 4.57 32.42 -28.78
CA ASN A 654 3.66 32.25 -27.64
C ASN A 654 3.92 33.41 -26.67
N PHE A 655 2.92 34.24 -26.44
CA PHE A 655 3.09 35.48 -25.69
C PHE A 655 1.78 35.92 -25.03
N VAL A 656 1.90 36.72 -23.98
CA VAL A 656 0.78 37.42 -23.36
C VAL A 656 0.87 38.88 -23.76
N VAL A 657 -0.24 39.43 -24.25
CA VAL A 657 -0.37 40.84 -24.63
C VAL A 657 -1.11 41.59 -23.53
N LYS A 658 -0.64 42.81 -23.26
CA LYS A 658 -1.25 43.78 -22.36
C LYS A 658 -1.76 44.97 -23.16
N TYR A 659 -3.07 45.21 -23.15
CA TYR A 659 -3.66 46.42 -23.73
C TYR A 659 -4.07 47.39 -22.63
N THR A 660 -3.62 48.63 -22.73
CA THR A 660 -4.03 49.76 -21.88
C THR A 660 -4.36 50.99 -22.73
N PRO A 661 -5.30 51.85 -22.31
CA PRO A 661 -5.62 53.09 -23.03
C PRO A 661 -4.40 53.99 -23.28
N GLU A 662 -3.44 54.01 -22.35
CA GLU A 662 -2.32 54.97 -22.35
C GLU A 662 -1.11 54.51 -23.18
N ARG A 663 -0.92 53.20 -23.36
CA ARG A 663 0.28 52.64 -24.01
C ARG A 663 -0.02 52.02 -25.36
N GLN A 664 -0.80 50.94 -25.36
CA GLN A 664 -1.27 50.29 -26.57
C GLN A 664 -2.72 49.85 -26.38
N ALA A 665 -3.65 50.64 -26.90
CA ALA A 665 -5.07 50.41 -26.70
C ALA A 665 -5.68 49.42 -27.72
N TYR A 666 -5.10 49.33 -28.92
CA TYR A 666 -5.66 48.56 -30.04
C TYR A 666 -4.56 47.88 -30.86
N LEU A 667 -4.95 46.99 -31.76
CA LEU A 667 -4.05 46.37 -32.73
C LEU A 667 -4.62 46.53 -34.13
N ARG A 668 -3.85 47.14 -35.03
CA ARG A 668 -4.27 47.43 -36.41
C ARG A 668 -4.64 46.15 -37.20
N PRO A 669 -5.44 46.24 -38.27
CA PRO A 669 -5.78 45.09 -39.10
C PRO A 669 -4.54 44.35 -39.63
N HIS A 670 -4.47 43.04 -39.43
CA HIS A 670 -3.33 42.20 -39.83
C HIS A 670 -3.71 40.73 -40.05
N HIS A 671 -2.74 39.97 -40.57
CA HIS A 671 -2.75 38.51 -40.60
C HIS A 671 -1.67 37.97 -39.67
N ASP A 672 -1.94 36.81 -39.09
CA ASP A 672 -0.96 36.13 -38.27
C ASP A 672 -0.05 35.26 -39.12
N SER A 673 1.21 35.13 -38.71
CA SER A 673 2.12 34.16 -39.30
C SER A 673 1.91 32.77 -38.70
N SER A 674 0.70 32.24 -38.87
CA SER A 674 0.26 30.92 -38.38
C SER A 674 -0.63 30.23 -39.42
N THR A 675 -0.76 28.91 -39.33
CA THR A 675 -1.87 28.21 -40.00
C THR A 675 -3.16 28.53 -39.26
N PHE A 676 -3.14 28.43 -37.93
CA PHE A 676 -4.23 28.89 -37.07
C PHE A 676 -3.68 29.55 -35.80
N THR A 677 -4.48 30.47 -35.26
CA THR A 677 -4.16 31.22 -34.04
C THR A 677 -5.17 30.86 -32.96
N ILE A 678 -4.69 30.77 -31.72
CA ILE A 678 -5.53 30.80 -30.53
C ILE A 678 -5.35 32.11 -29.78
N ASN A 679 -6.44 32.61 -29.22
CA ASN A 679 -6.48 33.83 -28.42
C ASN A 679 -7.35 33.60 -27.19
N ILE A 680 -6.72 33.61 -26.02
CA ILE A 680 -7.32 33.26 -24.74
C ILE A 680 -7.47 34.52 -23.90
N ALA A 681 -8.70 34.83 -23.46
CA ALA A 681 -8.91 35.95 -22.55
C ALA A 681 -8.48 35.58 -21.12
N LEU A 682 -7.63 36.41 -20.51
CA LEU A 682 -7.07 36.15 -19.17
C LEU A 682 -7.73 36.96 -18.05
N ASN A 683 -8.55 37.96 -18.38
CA ASN A 683 -9.29 38.73 -17.39
C ASN A 683 -10.68 39.13 -17.91
N ASN A 684 -11.50 39.73 -17.04
CA ASN A 684 -12.92 39.93 -17.28
C ASN A 684 -13.19 41.29 -17.93
N LYS A 685 -13.94 41.25 -19.03
CA LYS A 685 -14.55 42.46 -19.58
C LYS A 685 -15.59 43.01 -18.60
N ASP A 686 -15.75 44.33 -18.57
CA ASP A 686 -16.67 45.11 -17.74
C ASP A 686 -16.34 45.13 -16.23
N ARG A 687 -15.34 44.34 -15.80
CA ARG A 687 -14.77 44.39 -14.44
C ARG A 687 -13.32 44.87 -14.43
N ASP A 688 -12.48 44.30 -15.29
CA ASP A 688 -11.04 44.57 -15.32
C ASP A 688 -10.67 45.54 -16.47
N PHE A 689 -11.49 45.58 -17.53
CA PHE A 689 -11.35 46.50 -18.65
C PHE A 689 -12.69 46.77 -19.37
N GLU A 690 -12.77 47.90 -20.09
CA GLU A 690 -13.89 48.24 -20.98
C GLU A 690 -13.43 48.33 -22.45
N GLY A 691 -14.37 48.17 -23.38
CA GLY A 691 -14.07 48.09 -24.81
C GLY A 691 -13.42 46.75 -25.16
N GLY A 692 -12.48 46.76 -26.11
CA GLY A 692 -11.74 45.58 -26.53
C GLY A 692 -12.53 44.60 -27.39
N GLY A 693 -11.95 43.43 -27.61
CA GLY A 693 -12.46 42.38 -28.49
C GLY A 693 -11.56 42.11 -29.69
N CYS A 694 -12.10 41.40 -30.68
CA CYS A 694 -11.46 41.11 -31.96
C CYS A 694 -12.50 41.25 -33.07
N ARG A 695 -12.16 41.92 -34.17
CA ARG A 695 -13.03 42.05 -35.35
C ARG A 695 -12.39 41.40 -36.56
N PHE A 696 -13.16 40.56 -37.26
CA PHE A 696 -12.78 39.91 -38.51
C PHE A 696 -13.41 40.66 -39.70
N HIS A 697 -12.57 41.36 -40.47
CA HIS A 697 -13.04 42.32 -41.48
C HIS A 697 -13.82 41.66 -42.62
N ARG A 698 -13.34 40.52 -43.13
CA ARG A 698 -13.98 39.81 -44.26
C ARG A 698 -15.41 39.39 -43.96
N TYR A 699 -15.75 39.19 -42.69
CA TYR A 699 -17.06 38.71 -42.25
C TYR A 699 -17.90 39.80 -41.57
N ASN A 700 -17.35 41.01 -41.40
CA ASN A 700 -17.92 42.08 -40.57
C ASN A 700 -18.44 41.56 -39.21
N CYS A 701 -17.67 40.66 -38.60
CA CYS A 701 -18.04 39.94 -37.39
C CYS A 701 -17.06 40.28 -36.27
N SER A 702 -17.56 40.43 -35.05
CA SER A 702 -16.75 40.83 -33.90
C SER A 702 -17.05 39.97 -32.69
N ILE A 703 -16.00 39.53 -32.01
CA ILE A 703 -16.06 39.00 -30.65
C ILE A 703 -15.89 40.19 -29.71
N SER A 704 -17.01 40.82 -29.35
CA SER A 704 -17.02 42.04 -28.54
C SER A 704 -16.90 41.77 -27.04
N SER A 705 -17.36 40.62 -26.54
CA SER A 705 -17.35 40.27 -25.11
C SER A 705 -16.61 38.97 -24.82
N PRO A 706 -15.27 38.96 -24.86
CA PRO A 706 -14.48 37.78 -24.49
C PRO A 706 -14.76 37.33 -23.05
N ARG A 707 -14.74 36.01 -22.83
CA ARG A 707 -15.02 35.34 -21.56
C ARG A 707 -13.69 34.88 -20.98
N LYS A 708 -13.39 35.23 -19.72
CA LYS A 708 -12.16 34.80 -19.04
C LYS A 708 -12.02 33.28 -19.10
N GLY A 709 -10.83 32.79 -19.45
CA GLY A 709 -10.55 31.36 -19.60
C GLY A 709 -11.05 30.72 -20.89
N TRP A 710 -11.75 31.45 -21.76
CA TRP A 710 -12.16 30.95 -23.08
C TRP A 710 -11.17 31.36 -24.16
N SER A 711 -10.94 30.43 -25.09
CA SER A 711 -10.08 30.58 -26.26
C SER A 711 -10.92 30.65 -27.52
N PHE A 712 -10.70 31.66 -28.37
CA PHE A 712 -11.17 31.60 -29.74
C PHE A 712 -10.02 31.19 -30.68
N MET A 713 -10.35 30.34 -31.65
CA MET A 713 -9.44 29.73 -32.61
C MET A 713 -9.89 30.10 -34.03
N HIS A 714 -8.97 30.58 -34.86
CA HIS A 714 -9.25 30.94 -36.25
C HIS A 714 -8.03 30.71 -37.16
N PRO A 715 -8.21 30.56 -38.48
CA PRO A 715 -7.09 30.58 -39.44
C PRO A 715 -6.27 31.87 -39.34
N GLY A 716 -4.95 31.78 -39.43
CA GLY A 716 -4.05 32.96 -39.30
C GLY A 716 -3.83 33.71 -40.61
N ARG A 717 -3.78 32.98 -41.72
CA ARG A 717 -3.45 33.49 -43.07
C ARG A 717 -4.68 33.59 -43.98
N LEU A 718 -4.57 34.46 -44.99
CA LEU A 718 -5.47 34.62 -46.14
C LEU A 718 -6.90 35.10 -45.82
N THR A 719 -7.64 34.38 -44.97
CA THR A 719 -9.10 34.52 -44.86
C THR A 719 -9.57 35.33 -43.64
N HIS A 720 -8.74 35.49 -42.61
CA HIS A 720 -9.15 36.11 -41.35
C HIS A 720 -8.30 37.35 -41.04
N LEU A 721 -8.34 38.34 -41.96
CA LEU A 721 -7.81 39.67 -41.67
C LEU A 721 -8.58 40.23 -40.48
N HIS A 722 -7.89 40.50 -39.38
CA HIS A 722 -8.53 40.86 -38.12
C HIS A 722 -7.83 42.03 -37.42
N GLU A 723 -8.58 42.74 -36.57
CA GLU A 723 -8.09 43.84 -35.75
C GLU A 723 -8.43 43.61 -34.27
N GLY A 724 -7.52 44.04 -33.39
CA GLY A 724 -7.77 44.12 -31.96
C GLY A 724 -8.49 45.41 -31.64
N LEU A 725 -9.76 45.33 -31.22
CA LEU A 725 -10.57 46.51 -30.94
C LEU A 725 -10.01 47.31 -29.75
N PRO A 726 -10.19 48.65 -29.71
CA PRO A 726 -9.62 49.49 -28.66
C PRO A 726 -10.15 49.17 -27.26
N THR A 727 -9.24 48.92 -26.32
CA THR A 727 -9.51 48.95 -24.87
C THR A 727 -9.65 50.40 -24.43
N THR A 728 -10.81 50.79 -23.92
CA THR A 728 -11.15 52.19 -23.60
C THR A 728 -10.91 52.54 -22.13
N ASN A 729 -10.92 51.56 -21.24
CA ASN A 729 -10.68 51.73 -19.81
C ASN A 729 -10.06 50.44 -19.22
N GLY A 730 -9.31 50.56 -18.12
CA GLY A 730 -8.70 49.44 -17.42
C GLY A 730 -7.56 48.77 -18.19
N THR A 731 -7.31 47.48 -17.92
CA THR A 731 -6.21 46.73 -18.55
C THR A 731 -6.72 45.38 -19.05
N ARG A 732 -6.48 45.06 -20.32
CA ARG A 732 -6.90 43.79 -20.93
C ARG A 732 -5.70 42.89 -21.15
N TYR A 733 -5.77 41.65 -20.68
CA TYR A 733 -4.75 40.63 -20.92
C TYR A 733 -5.29 39.50 -21.79
N ILE A 734 -4.50 39.09 -22.78
CA ILE A 734 -4.79 37.93 -23.62
C ILE A 734 -3.52 37.09 -23.81
N ALA A 735 -3.66 35.76 -23.84
CA ALA A 735 -2.60 34.87 -24.27
C ALA A 735 -2.82 34.48 -25.74
N VAL A 736 -1.80 34.65 -26.56
CA VAL A 736 -1.86 34.40 -28.01
C VAL A 736 -0.81 33.37 -28.38
N SER A 737 -1.17 32.47 -29.30
CA SER A 737 -0.21 31.53 -29.89
C SER A 737 -0.44 31.36 -31.38
N PHE A 738 0.63 31.53 -32.14
CA PHE A 738 0.67 31.32 -33.58
C PHE A 738 1.13 29.89 -33.86
N ILE A 739 0.18 29.01 -34.18
CA ILE A 739 0.39 27.57 -34.27
C ILE A 739 0.53 27.14 -35.73
N ASP A 740 1.48 26.23 -35.96
CA ASP A 740 1.91 25.73 -37.26
C ASP A 740 2.25 26.88 -38.24
N PRO A 741 3.25 27.74 -37.90
CA PRO A 741 3.66 28.91 -38.69
C PRO A 741 4.25 28.60 -40.08
#